data_AF-A0A6A4UZ26-F1
#
_entry.id   AF-A0A6A4UZ26-F1
#
_cell.length_a   1.000
_cell.length_b   1.000
_cell.length_c   1.000
_cell.angle_alpha   90.00
_cell.angle_beta   90.00
_cell.angle_gamma   90.00
#
_symmetry.space_group_name_H-M   'P 1'
#
loop_
_entity.id
_entity.type
_entity.pdbx_description
1 polymer ?
#
loop_
_entity_poly.entity_id
_entity_poly.type
_entity_poly.pdbx_seq_one_letter_code
_entity_poly.pdbx_strand_id
1 'polypeptide(L)'
;MASASGGVEWNSIVKPILAASYGSFNKNDLPEFIRSVIKSEDDIINHGAEYDTFYSTFALLAADYIAQNAADLLPSQMGGACAAARILGAHMLRSLSGGSRQTSPLSRGQLMDGLRLLCQGGGLEHSDHVTLVAAMKMAKLPPHIRTSVPAEKENAAKTEPKRTRVDPSAALLDHLSAPMYNLASGGESNDATDGATSGQKVKSLFCERNISALQLLGAGDVLVDMCCSLPHIGRYLSRYTDSLETGCLQLPTTLSEAVTVRSSLQALSADVGMVWRALSLPLLEPLTAGRQQRLARLCAACLLAALTVAASGAAVAAPDEAETHAVDVLVRALEVTECVQSVLRASTRSGGHCVQNLQLMAALLLLRGIQAFMCSVSAMGDKPERGKSPVKGKENRINLLKVQQGFGVLAVALTSKALTLLSSLLADVRSESSVLGGEPLPAGGPAALSTPCTAGQRAAALLQAANLPQLLINVAVAAYRRACGLWGSDAAAAAGTDTGDVFGLTTGPAFTASFYVDDSSGDEASSDDEDDSILGQWFMQTLYPPGPATPPASAAASENGTADRPSGGGETSLVPERGEPHGFMSLASMVLRLINSDLLDAECADIRQYVRQGIAEQQVTLLAALIRDVGSGSLSAHASAGSMLTLCQEFSASLTRLTHNLLATRLLSAPLQELLLAQLGLSPWHQEGADWPLTVSARSLAVLAQVLLLNQESTGPDRLNGRQATALIWSSCLNTLSRRILSTADESADDLNVEHAQLLLFLFHSLELMQKKTVLLQCADVIIKVAPALGSAMSPARVLHLARLLVLFEYMVRNLYDAPSFLIDQVRSNLLGRVPGAEKLYIPCKEMDSGAGGGGGGPGAGEPPCFYSLTHSDNGGSDPPRLDGLG
;
A
#
# COMPACT_ATOMS: atom_id res chain seq x y z
N MET A 1 3.16 -70.20 12.51
CA MET A 1 2.15 -70.73 11.57
C MET A 1 1.99 -69.70 10.47
N ALA A 2 2.21 -70.10 9.21
CA ALA A 2 2.10 -69.23 8.05
C ALA A 2 0.62 -68.93 7.77
N SER A 3 0.21 -67.67 7.92
CA SER A 3 -1.10 -67.21 7.47
C SER A 3 -1.01 -66.90 5.98
N ALA A 4 -1.81 -67.60 5.17
CA ALA A 4 -1.96 -67.31 3.76
C ALA A 4 -2.60 -65.92 3.59
N SER A 5 -1.83 -64.94 3.12
CA SER A 5 -2.38 -63.65 2.70
C SER A 5 -3.13 -63.87 1.38
N GLY A 6 -4.45 -63.67 1.42
CA GLY A 6 -5.23 -63.59 0.20
C GLY A 6 -4.75 -62.38 -0.61
N GLY A 7 -4.05 -62.64 -1.72
CA GLY A 7 -3.49 -61.60 -2.59
C GLY A 7 -4.55 -60.61 -3.06
N VAL A 8 -4.20 -59.32 -3.07
CA VAL A 8 -5.07 -58.25 -3.56
C VAL A 8 -5.11 -58.29 -5.09
N GLU A 9 -6.30 -58.39 -5.68
CA GLU A 9 -6.47 -58.31 -7.14
C GLU A 9 -6.37 -56.87 -7.62
N TRP A 10 -5.16 -56.40 -7.92
CA TRP A 10 -4.88 -55.03 -8.38
C TRP A 10 -5.66 -54.58 -9.64
N ASN A 11 -6.11 -55.51 -10.49
CA ASN A 11 -7.00 -55.19 -11.61
C ASN A 11 -8.34 -54.59 -11.16
N SER A 12 -8.87 -54.99 -10.00
CA SER A 12 -10.10 -54.41 -9.41
C SER A 12 -9.89 -52.99 -8.90
N ILE A 13 -8.64 -52.59 -8.63
CA ILE A 13 -8.26 -51.29 -8.06
C ILE A 13 -7.91 -50.29 -9.16
N VAL A 14 -7.18 -50.73 -10.19
CA VAL A 14 -6.70 -49.86 -11.27
C VAL A 14 -7.79 -49.59 -12.31
N LYS A 15 -8.70 -50.54 -12.53
CA LYS A 15 -9.76 -50.42 -13.56
C LYS A 15 -10.74 -49.26 -13.31
N PRO A 16 -11.24 -49.00 -12.08
CA PRO A 16 -12.08 -47.83 -11.81
C PRO A 16 -11.37 -46.48 -12.07
N ILE A 17 -10.09 -46.37 -11.70
CA ILE A 17 -9.28 -45.17 -11.93
C ILE A 17 -9.07 -44.93 -13.44
N LEU A 18 -8.76 -45.99 -14.19
CA LEU A 18 -8.60 -45.89 -15.64
C LEU A 18 -9.94 -45.66 -16.36
N ALA A 19 -11.06 -46.22 -15.88
CA ALA A 19 -12.38 -45.97 -16.45
C ALA A 19 -12.89 -44.55 -16.17
N ALA A 20 -12.54 -43.97 -15.01
CA ALA A 20 -12.81 -42.57 -14.68
C ALA A 20 -12.19 -41.59 -15.69
N SER A 21 -11.05 -41.95 -16.30
CA SER A 21 -10.42 -41.16 -17.38
C SER A 21 -11.24 -41.05 -18.67
N TYR A 22 -12.24 -41.92 -18.87
CA TYR A 22 -13.09 -41.98 -20.07
C TYR A 22 -14.55 -41.57 -19.82
N GLY A 23 -14.89 -41.03 -18.64
CA GLY A 23 -16.25 -40.55 -18.34
C GLY A 23 -17.30 -41.65 -18.09
N SER A 24 -16.90 -42.92 -18.02
CA SER A 24 -17.80 -44.04 -17.72
C SER A 24 -17.69 -44.46 -16.25
N PHE A 25 -18.43 -43.78 -15.37
CA PHE A 25 -18.36 -44.03 -13.92
C PHE A 25 -19.48 -44.97 -13.46
N ASN A 26 -19.12 -46.03 -12.74
CA ASN A 26 -20.09 -46.96 -12.14
C ASN A 26 -20.07 -46.79 -10.61
N LYS A 27 -21.06 -46.06 -10.07
CA LYS A 27 -21.13 -45.65 -8.65
C LYS A 27 -21.15 -46.84 -7.67
N ASN A 28 -21.50 -48.03 -8.15
CA ASN A 28 -21.59 -49.25 -7.35
C ASN A 28 -20.23 -49.85 -6.97
N ASP A 29 -19.14 -49.44 -7.64
CA ASP A 29 -17.81 -50.06 -7.48
C ASP A 29 -16.97 -49.36 -6.40
N LEU A 30 -17.39 -48.17 -5.92
CA LEU A 30 -16.71 -47.37 -4.91
C LEU A 30 -16.43 -48.11 -3.57
N PRO A 31 -17.38 -48.82 -2.94
CA PRO A 31 -17.12 -49.52 -1.68
C PRO A 31 -16.16 -50.70 -1.83
N GLU A 32 -16.11 -51.34 -3.00
CA GLU A 32 -15.13 -52.39 -3.28
C GLU A 32 -13.74 -51.80 -3.50
N PHE A 33 -13.65 -50.70 -4.25
CA PHE A 33 -12.41 -49.93 -4.41
C PHE A 33 -11.83 -49.48 -3.07
N ILE A 34 -12.62 -48.87 -2.19
CA ILE A 34 -12.18 -48.44 -0.84
C ILE A 34 -11.62 -49.62 -0.03
N ARG A 35 -12.32 -50.77 -0.01
CA ARG A 35 -11.85 -51.98 0.68
C ARG A 35 -10.52 -52.48 0.11
N SER A 36 -10.34 -52.41 -1.20
CA SER A 36 -9.12 -52.85 -1.85
C SER A 36 -7.94 -51.93 -1.56
N VAL A 37 -8.14 -50.60 -1.51
CA VAL A 37 -7.11 -49.63 -1.09
C VAL A 37 -6.63 -49.92 0.34
N ILE A 38 -7.56 -50.21 1.27
CA ILE A 38 -7.22 -50.54 2.65
C ILE A 38 -6.40 -51.84 2.73
N LYS A 39 -6.77 -52.87 1.96
CA LYS A 39 -6.01 -54.14 1.92
C LYS A 39 -4.61 -54.00 1.31
N SER A 40 -4.39 -53.00 0.48
CA SER A 40 -3.09 -52.69 -0.13
C SER A 40 -2.22 -51.72 0.69
N GLU A 41 -2.53 -51.47 1.98
CA GLU A 41 -1.78 -50.52 2.82
C GLU A 41 -0.28 -50.81 2.85
N ASP A 42 0.12 -52.06 3.12
CA ASP A 42 1.53 -52.45 3.19
C ASP A 42 2.24 -52.29 1.84
N ASP A 43 1.55 -52.59 0.73
CA ASP A 43 2.08 -52.44 -0.63
C ASP A 43 2.30 -50.96 -0.99
N ILE A 44 1.42 -50.06 -0.56
CA ILE A 44 1.49 -48.62 -0.85
C ILE A 44 2.54 -47.91 0.04
N ILE A 45 2.71 -48.35 1.29
CA ILE A 45 3.60 -47.70 2.25
C ILE A 45 5.03 -48.27 2.18
N ASN A 46 5.19 -49.57 1.91
CA ASN A 46 6.46 -50.30 1.98
C ASN A 46 6.87 -50.96 0.64
N HIS A 47 6.80 -50.22 -0.47
CA HIS A 47 7.26 -50.66 -1.79
C HIS A 47 8.76 -50.44 -2.03
N GLY A 48 9.33 -51.04 -3.08
CA GLY A 48 10.68 -50.70 -3.55
C GLY A 48 10.73 -49.35 -4.28
N ALA A 49 11.89 -48.67 -4.28
CA ALA A 49 12.08 -47.37 -4.95
C ALA A 49 11.81 -47.42 -6.46
N GLU A 50 12.01 -48.58 -7.09
CA GLU A 50 11.72 -48.82 -8.51
C GLU A 50 10.23 -48.77 -8.89
N TYR A 51 9.33 -48.83 -7.91
CA TYR A 51 7.86 -48.77 -8.11
C TYR A 51 7.26 -47.45 -7.64
N ASP A 52 8.08 -46.48 -7.21
CA ASP A 52 7.61 -45.25 -6.57
C ASP A 52 6.71 -44.40 -7.48
N THR A 53 7.02 -44.37 -8.78
CA THR A 53 6.23 -43.64 -9.79
C THR A 53 4.83 -44.21 -9.90
N PHE A 54 4.69 -45.54 -9.87
CA PHE A 54 3.39 -46.20 -9.92
C PHE A 54 2.55 -45.89 -8.67
N TYR A 55 3.10 -46.13 -7.48
CA TYR A 55 2.34 -45.94 -6.24
C TYR A 55 2.02 -44.47 -5.95
N SER A 56 2.90 -43.53 -6.31
CA SER A 56 2.66 -42.09 -6.13
C SER A 56 1.55 -41.59 -7.06
N THR A 57 1.59 -41.96 -8.35
CA THR A 57 0.54 -41.59 -9.33
C THR A 57 -0.79 -42.27 -9.00
N PHE A 58 -0.74 -43.54 -8.60
CA PHE A 58 -1.90 -44.28 -8.10
C PHE A 58 -2.51 -43.60 -6.88
N ALA A 59 -1.70 -43.21 -5.88
CA ALA A 59 -2.21 -42.61 -4.66
C ALA A 59 -2.92 -41.29 -4.90
N LEU A 60 -2.40 -40.47 -5.82
CA LEU A 60 -3.01 -39.20 -6.21
C LEU A 60 -4.33 -39.39 -6.96
N LEU A 61 -4.36 -40.29 -7.95
CA LEU A 61 -5.57 -40.61 -8.71
C LEU A 61 -6.63 -41.30 -7.84
N ALA A 62 -6.23 -42.14 -6.88
CA ALA A 62 -7.13 -42.77 -5.92
C ALA A 62 -7.72 -41.75 -4.95
N ALA A 63 -6.92 -40.77 -4.49
CA ALA A 63 -7.39 -39.69 -3.63
C ALA A 63 -8.41 -38.81 -4.37
N ASP A 64 -8.13 -38.45 -5.63
CA ASP A 64 -9.03 -37.72 -6.52
C ASP A 64 -10.35 -38.48 -6.72
N TYR A 65 -10.28 -39.78 -7.02
CA TYR A 65 -11.45 -40.63 -7.20
C TYR A 65 -12.35 -40.69 -5.95
N ILE A 66 -11.76 -40.82 -4.75
CA ILE A 66 -12.53 -40.84 -3.50
C ILE A 66 -13.12 -39.44 -3.21
N ALA A 67 -12.35 -38.37 -3.43
CA ALA A 67 -12.78 -36.99 -3.14
C ALA A 67 -13.93 -36.51 -4.05
N GLN A 68 -13.89 -36.86 -5.35
CA GLN A 68 -14.96 -36.52 -6.30
C GLN A 68 -16.29 -37.21 -5.97
N ASN A 69 -16.21 -38.46 -5.49
CA ASN A 69 -17.39 -39.26 -5.13
C ASN A 69 -17.78 -39.14 -3.64
N ALA A 70 -17.16 -38.23 -2.89
CA ALA A 70 -17.42 -38.09 -1.45
C ALA A 70 -18.87 -37.72 -1.11
N ALA A 71 -19.57 -37.03 -2.03
CA ALA A 71 -20.98 -36.66 -1.84
C ALA A 71 -21.96 -37.85 -2.00
N ASP A 72 -21.53 -38.91 -2.69
CA ASP A 72 -22.33 -40.11 -2.97
C ASP A 72 -22.10 -41.23 -1.95
N LEU A 73 -21.23 -41.02 -0.95
CA LEU A 73 -20.92 -42.00 0.09
C LEU A 73 -22.12 -42.21 1.04
N LEU A 74 -22.41 -43.47 1.37
CA LEU A 74 -23.32 -43.77 2.47
C LEU A 74 -22.63 -43.52 3.82
N PRO A 75 -23.35 -43.15 4.89
CA PRO A 75 -22.78 -42.95 6.23
C PRO A 75 -21.98 -44.16 6.75
N SER A 76 -22.40 -45.39 6.40
CA SER A 76 -21.70 -46.63 6.74
C SER A 76 -20.37 -46.82 6.00
N GLN A 77 -20.20 -46.18 4.83
CA GLN A 77 -18.99 -46.26 4.01
C GLN A 77 -17.96 -45.18 4.36
N MET A 78 -18.38 -44.13 5.09
CA MET A 78 -17.55 -42.99 5.48
C MET A 78 -16.30 -43.41 6.28
N GLY A 79 -16.44 -44.33 7.23
CA GLY A 79 -15.30 -44.83 8.02
C GLY A 79 -14.24 -45.51 7.16
N GLY A 80 -14.65 -46.33 6.19
CA GLY A 80 -13.76 -46.96 5.22
C GLY A 80 -13.12 -45.95 4.28
N ALA A 81 -13.89 -44.99 3.77
CA ALA A 81 -13.37 -43.93 2.89
C ALA A 81 -12.29 -43.09 3.60
N CYS A 82 -12.51 -42.70 4.86
CA CYS A 82 -11.52 -41.98 5.65
C CYS A 82 -10.28 -42.83 5.96
N ALA A 83 -10.42 -44.14 6.19
CA ALA A 83 -9.30 -45.04 6.39
C ALA A 83 -8.43 -45.17 5.12
N ALA A 84 -9.06 -45.32 3.95
CA ALA A 84 -8.36 -45.31 2.66
C ALA A 84 -7.66 -43.96 2.41
N ALA A 85 -8.37 -42.84 2.60
CA ALA A 85 -7.81 -41.49 2.47
C ALA A 85 -6.61 -41.25 3.41
N ARG A 86 -6.66 -41.77 4.65
CA ARG A 86 -5.55 -41.71 5.61
C ARG A 86 -4.30 -42.45 5.11
N ILE A 87 -4.45 -43.63 4.50
CA ILE A 87 -3.34 -44.40 3.92
C ILE A 87 -2.70 -43.63 2.76
N LEU A 88 -3.53 -43.13 1.85
CA LEU A 88 -3.07 -42.36 0.68
C LEU A 88 -2.37 -41.07 1.11
N GLY A 89 -2.96 -40.34 2.06
CA GLY A 89 -2.37 -39.13 2.61
C GLY A 89 -1.09 -39.38 3.40
N ALA A 90 -0.99 -40.49 4.15
CA ALA A 90 0.25 -40.88 4.83
C ALA A 90 1.39 -41.14 3.86
N HIS A 91 1.11 -41.81 2.73
CA HIS A 91 2.08 -42.00 1.65
C HIS A 91 2.53 -40.66 1.07
N MET A 92 1.59 -39.76 0.73
CA MET A 92 1.91 -38.42 0.20
C MET A 92 2.76 -37.59 1.18
N LEU A 93 2.45 -37.61 2.47
CA LEU A 93 3.23 -36.91 3.51
C LEU A 93 4.64 -37.48 3.65
N ARG A 94 4.81 -38.79 3.55
CA ARG A 94 6.13 -39.45 3.58
C ARG A 94 6.98 -39.08 2.36
N SER A 95 6.35 -38.96 1.19
CA SER A 95 7.00 -38.49 -0.03
C SER A 95 7.38 -37.00 0.05
N LEU A 96 6.61 -36.18 0.78
CA LEU A 96 6.94 -34.77 1.03
C LEU A 96 8.08 -34.56 2.04
N SER A 97 8.17 -35.40 3.08
CA SER A 97 9.18 -35.27 4.14
C SER A 97 10.60 -35.73 3.75
N GLY A 98 10.80 -36.18 2.50
CA GLY A 98 12.12 -36.60 2.00
C GLY A 98 12.66 -37.87 2.65
N GLY A 99 11.82 -38.64 3.35
CA GLY A 99 12.22 -39.88 4.01
C GLY A 99 12.71 -40.93 3.02
N SER A 100 14.03 -41.14 2.95
CA SER A 100 14.71 -42.29 2.32
C SER A 100 14.76 -42.39 0.79
N ARG A 101 14.08 -41.55 -0.01
CA ARG A 101 14.07 -41.68 -1.48
C ARG A 101 14.59 -40.42 -2.15
N GLN A 102 15.69 -40.59 -2.90
CA GLN A 102 16.54 -39.50 -3.36
C GLN A 102 15.92 -38.62 -4.46
N THR A 103 14.76 -39.00 -5.03
CA THR A 103 13.92 -38.14 -5.88
C THR A 103 12.49 -38.68 -5.82
N SER A 104 11.51 -37.88 -5.42
CA SER A 104 10.09 -38.25 -5.58
C SER A 104 9.72 -38.08 -7.07
N PRO A 105 9.03 -39.04 -7.69
CA PRO A 105 8.69 -39.00 -9.11
C PRO A 105 7.61 -37.97 -9.44
N LEU A 106 6.81 -37.57 -8.44
CA LEU A 106 5.85 -36.46 -8.53
C LEU A 106 6.47 -35.17 -8.00
N SER A 107 6.02 -34.05 -8.55
CA SER A 107 6.36 -32.73 -8.01
C SER A 107 5.71 -32.54 -6.64
N ARG A 108 6.35 -31.74 -5.77
CA ARG A 108 5.78 -31.37 -4.46
C ARG A 108 4.40 -30.70 -4.61
N GLY A 109 4.17 -29.97 -5.71
CA GLY A 109 2.87 -29.37 -6.04
C GLY A 109 1.77 -30.41 -6.25
N GLN A 110 2.03 -31.45 -7.03
CA GLN A 110 1.03 -32.52 -7.26
C GLN A 110 0.68 -33.29 -5.98
N LEU A 111 1.65 -33.52 -5.10
CA LEU A 111 1.40 -34.15 -3.79
C LEU A 111 0.57 -33.24 -2.87
N MET A 112 0.85 -31.93 -2.90
CA MET A 112 0.08 -30.89 -2.22
C MET A 112 -1.38 -30.83 -2.71
N ASP A 113 -1.61 -30.95 -4.01
CA ASP A 113 -2.96 -30.99 -4.60
C ASP A 113 -3.71 -32.25 -4.16
N GLY A 114 -3.04 -33.39 -4.06
CA GLY A 114 -3.61 -34.61 -3.47
C GLY A 114 -4.12 -34.42 -2.05
N LEU A 115 -3.31 -33.79 -1.19
CA LEU A 115 -3.73 -33.46 0.18
C LEU A 115 -4.88 -32.46 0.19
N ARG A 116 -4.89 -31.47 -0.72
CA ARG A 116 -5.97 -30.51 -0.88
C ARG A 116 -7.29 -31.20 -1.23
N LEU A 117 -7.29 -32.13 -2.17
CA LEU A 117 -8.48 -32.87 -2.59
C LEU A 117 -9.10 -33.66 -1.43
N LEU A 118 -8.27 -34.28 -0.59
CA LEU A 118 -8.76 -35.02 0.58
C LEU A 118 -9.34 -34.11 1.67
N CYS A 119 -8.85 -32.87 1.79
CA CYS A 119 -9.22 -31.93 2.87
C CYS A 119 -10.31 -30.94 2.50
N GLN A 120 -10.39 -30.50 1.25
CA GLN A 120 -11.34 -29.49 0.76
C GLN A 120 -12.34 -30.08 -0.25
N GLY A 121 -12.08 -31.29 -0.74
CA GLY A 121 -12.81 -31.87 -1.86
C GLY A 121 -12.44 -31.19 -3.19
N GLY A 122 -13.08 -31.65 -4.27
CA GLY A 122 -12.83 -31.14 -5.62
C GLY A 122 -12.37 -32.26 -6.55
N GLY A 123 -11.84 -31.88 -7.70
CA GLY A 123 -11.23 -32.79 -8.66
C GLY A 123 -9.97 -32.19 -9.27
N LEU A 124 -9.05 -33.04 -9.71
CA LEU A 124 -7.89 -32.63 -10.51
C LEU A 124 -8.33 -32.01 -11.84
N GLU A 125 -7.51 -31.12 -12.39
CA GLU A 125 -7.73 -30.63 -13.76
C GLU A 125 -7.62 -31.80 -14.76
N HIS A 126 -8.39 -31.73 -15.85
CA HIS A 126 -8.42 -32.82 -16.84
C HIS A 126 -7.04 -33.08 -17.46
N SER A 127 -6.24 -32.02 -17.68
CA SER A 127 -4.84 -32.08 -18.13
C SER A 127 -3.96 -32.88 -17.16
N ASP A 128 -4.03 -32.58 -15.86
CA ASP A 128 -3.26 -33.26 -14.82
C ASP A 128 -3.69 -34.71 -14.65
N HIS A 129 -5.00 -34.97 -14.72
CA HIS A 129 -5.54 -36.32 -14.67
C HIS A 129 -5.02 -37.18 -15.84
N VAL A 130 -5.03 -36.66 -17.07
CA VAL A 130 -4.52 -37.37 -18.26
C VAL A 130 -3.01 -37.64 -18.15
N THR A 131 -2.23 -36.65 -17.71
CA THR A 131 -0.77 -36.81 -17.56
C THR A 131 -0.42 -37.82 -16.47
N LEU A 132 -1.13 -37.82 -15.33
CA LEU A 132 -0.94 -38.78 -14.24
C LEU A 132 -1.32 -40.20 -14.67
N VAL A 133 -2.41 -40.37 -15.42
CA VAL A 133 -2.80 -41.68 -15.97
C VAL A 133 -1.76 -42.19 -16.98
N ALA A 134 -1.22 -41.32 -17.82
CA ALA A 134 -0.15 -41.68 -18.73
C ALA A 134 1.14 -42.08 -17.98
N ALA A 135 1.52 -41.30 -16.96
CA ALA A 135 2.67 -41.60 -16.11
C ALA A 135 2.51 -42.94 -15.37
N MET A 136 1.30 -43.23 -14.87
CA MET A 136 1.00 -44.51 -14.22
C MET A 136 1.10 -45.69 -15.19
N LYS A 137 0.65 -45.53 -16.45
CA LYS A 137 0.75 -46.58 -17.50
C LYS A 137 2.19 -46.85 -17.94
N MET A 138 3.06 -45.84 -17.89
CA MET A 138 4.47 -45.94 -18.29
C MET A 138 5.40 -46.37 -17.13
N ALA A 139 4.89 -46.41 -15.90
CA ALA A 139 5.66 -46.80 -14.72
C ALA A 139 5.95 -48.32 -14.71
N LYS A 140 7.08 -48.71 -14.11
CA LYS A 140 7.42 -50.11 -13.88
C LYS A 140 6.39 -50.71 -12.92
N LEU A 141 5.73 -51.80 -13.32
CA LEU A 141 4.74 -52.47 -12.47
C LEU A 141 5.41 -53.41 -11.46
N PRO A 142 4.95 -53.41 -10.20
CA PRO A 142 5.31 -54.44 -9.24
C PRO A 142 4.96 -55.85 -9.74
N PRO A 143 5.78 -56.88 -9.44
CA PRO A 143 5.64 -58.23 -9.99
C PRO A 143 4.32 -58.92 -9.59
N HIS A 144 3.65 -58.46 -8.54
CA HIS A 144 2.34 -58.92 -8.10
C HIS A 144 1.16 -58.25 -8.82
N ILE A 145 1.40 -57.24 -9.67
CA ILE A 145 0.37 -56.56 -10.45
C ILE A 145 0.36 -57.09 -11.89
N ARG A 146 -0.62 -57.93 -12.23
CA ARG A 146 -0.81 -58.45 -13.60
C ARG A 146 -1.84 -57.63 -14.37
N THR A 147 -1.40 -56.67 -15.18
CA THR A 147 -2.26 -55.97 -16.15
C THR A 147 -2.50 -56.85 -17.37
N SER A 148 -3.63 -57.55 -17.42
CA SER A 148 -4.07 -58.20 -18.66
C SER A 148 -4.88 -57.20 -19.47
N VAL A 149 -4.33 -56.77 -20.60
CA VAL A 149 -5.03 -56.03 -21.66
C VAL A 149 -5.98 -57.02 -22.36
N PRO A 150 -7.27 -56.71 -22.59
CA PRO A 150 -8.14 -57.61 -23.33
C PRO A 150 -7.80 -57.54 -24.82
N ALA A 151 -7.12 -58.57 -25.33
CA ALA A 151 -7.07 -58.86 -26.75
C ALA A 151 -8.38 -59.53 -27.19
N GLU A 152 -8.78 -59.24 -28.42
CA GLU A 152 -10.07 -59.58 -29.02
C GLU A 152 -10.37 -61.09 -29.06
N LYS A 153 -11.64 -61.41 -28.77
CA LYS A 153 -12.42 -62.62 -29.12
C LYS A 153 -11.79 -64.01 -28.93
N GLU A 154 -12.38 -64.79 -28.02
CA GLU A 154 -13.05 -66.04 -28.41
C GLU A 154 -14.11 -66.48 -27.37
N ASN A 155 -15.17 -67.11 -27.88
CA ASN A 155 -16.35 -67.55 -27.14
C ASN A 155 -16.03 -68.53 -26.00
N ALA A 156 -16.57 -68.26 -24.79
CA ALA A 156 -16.88 -69.32 -23.83
C ALA A 156 -18.07 -68.91 -22.94
N ALA A 157 -18.92 -69.89 -22.67
CA ALA A 157 -20.28 -69.76 -22.18
C ALA A 157 -20.42 -69.15 -20.77
N LYS A 158 -21.62 -68.61 -20.54
CA LYS A 158 -22.14 -68.09 -19.26
C LYS A 158 -21.92 -69.09 -18.12
N THR A 159 -21.06 -68.74 -17.17
CA THR A 159 -21.16 -69.20 -15.78
C THR A 159 -21.16 -67.96 -14.90
N GLU A 160 -22.26 -67.78 -14.17
CA GLU A 160 -22.45 -66.73 -13.17
C GLU A 160 -21.27 -66.68 -12.19
N PRO A 161 -20.73 -65.50 -11.84
CA PRO A 161 -19.92 -65.40 -10.64
C PRO A 161 -20.87 -65.55 -9.45
N LYS A 162 -20.65 -66.59 -8.64
CA LYS A 162 -21.27 -66.73 -7.32
C LYS A 162 -21.11 -65.40 -6.58
N ARG A 163 -22.22 -64.66 -6.43
CA ARG A 163 -22.33 -63.59 -5.43
C ARG A 163 -21.95 -64.22 -4.10
N THR A 164 -20.78 -63.85 -3.58
CA THR A 164 -20.45 -64.04 -2.17
C THR A 164 -21.56 -63.36 -1.39
N ARG A 165 -22.41 -64.18 -0.77
CA ARG A 165 -23.51 -63.76 0.09
C ARG A 165 -22.90 -62.89 1.20
N VAL A 166 -23.00 -61.57 1.04
CA VAL A 166 -22.70 -60.63 2.13
C VAL A 166 -23.73 -60.93 3.20
N ASP A 167 -23.29 -61.49 4.32
CA ASP A 167 -24.16 -61.84 5.43
C ASP A 167 -24.85 -60.54 5.91
N PRO A 168 -26.18 -60.42 5.81
CA PRO A 168 -26.88 -59.20 6.21
C PRO A 168 -26.71 -58.91 7.70
N SER A 169 -26.40 -59.94 8.50
CA SER A 169 -26.00 -59.84 9.89
C SER A 169 -24.70 -59.07 10.10
N ALA A 170 -23.69 -59.23 9.24
CA ALA A 170 -22.43 -58.49 9.32
C ALA A 170 -22.61 -57.01 8.93
N ALA A 171 -23.44 -56.71 7.93
CA ALA A 171 -23.78 -55.34 7.55
C ALA A 171 -24.66 -54.62 8.60
N LEU A 172 -25.52 -55.37 9.31
CA LEU A 172 -26.27 -54.90 10.48
C LEU A 172 -25.35 -54.70 11.68
N LEU A 173 -24.39 -55.60 11.93
CA LEU A 173 -23.40 -55.46 13.00
C LEU A 173 -22.48 -54.26 12.76
N ASP A 174 -22.04 -54.03 11.53
CA ASP A 174 -21.31 -52.81 11.12
C ASP A 174 -22.18 -51.55 11.32
N HIS A 175 -23.47 -51.58 10.99
CA HIS A 175 -24.38 -50.45 11.27
C HIS A 175 -24.62 -50.21 12.76
N LEU A 176 -24.69 -51.28 13.57
CA LEU A 176 -24.93 -51.20 15.01
C LEU A 176 -23.65 -50.87 15.80
N SER A 177 -22.48 -51.18 15.26
CA SER A 177 -21.16 -50.86 15.84
C SER A 177 -20.57 -49.56 15.31
N ALA A 178 -21.06 -49.05 14.17
CA ALA A 178 -20.70 -47.74 13.68
C ALA A 178 -21.21 -46.66 14.65
N PRO A 179 -20.38 -45.65 14.97
CA PRO A 179 -20.83 -44.49 15.73
C PRO A 179 -22.04 -43.85 15.05
N MET A 180 -23.12 -43.63 15.80
CA MET A 180 -24.27 -42.86 15.32
C MET A 180 -23.84 -41.42 15.06
N TYR A 181 -23.59 -41.08 13.79
CA TYR A 181 -23.19 -39.73 13.41
C TYR A 181 -24.37 -38.78 13.57
N ASN A 182 -24.17 -37.76 14.40
CA ASN A 182 -25.17 -36.75 14.69
C ASN A 182 -25.26 -35.78 13.49
N LEU A 183 -25.95 -36.16 12.41
CA LEU A 183 -26.28 -35.24 11.30
C LEU A 183 -27.20 -34.07 11.74
N ALA A 184 -27.58 -34.02 13.02
CA ALA A 184 -28.48 -33.04 13.63
C ALA A 184 -27.80 -32.04 14.58
N SER A 185 -26.47 -32.08 14.79
CA SER A 185 -25.79 -31.12 15.68
C SER A 185 -25.29 -29.88 14.93
N GLY A 186 -26.20 -29.17 14.26
CA GLY A 186 -26.04 -27.73 14.11
C GLY A 186 -26.61 -27.09 15.36
N GLY A 187 -25.79 -26.41 16.15
CA GLY A 187 -26.29 -25.61 17.27
C GLY A 187 -27.36 -24.66 16.77
N GLU A 188 -28.41 -24.47 17.57
CA GLU A 188 -29.41 -23.42 17.39
C GLU A 188 -28.72 -22.05 17.52
N SER A 189 -28.09 -21.58 16.44
CA SER A 189 -27.85 -20.18 16.20
C SER A 189 -28.84 -19.75 15.13
N ASN A 190 -29.84 -18.97 15.53
CA ASN A 190 -30.74 -18.26 14.64
C ASN A 190 -29.93 -17.38 13.70
N ASP A 191 -29.58 -17.88 12.53
CA ASP A 191 -29.48 -17.05 11.34
C ASP A 191 -29.85 -17.88 10.10
N ALA A 192 -30.83 -17.39 9.36
CA ALA A 192 -31.54 -18.14 8.35
C ALA A 192 -30.94 -17.90 6.97
N THR A 193 -30.01 -18.77 6.53
CA THR A 193 -29.75 -19.09 5.11
C THR A 193 -28.86 -20.34 5.01
N ASP A 194 -29.42 -21.56 5.05
CA ASP A 194 -28.62 -22.72 4.58
C ASP A 194 -29.46 -23.77 3.87
N GLY A 195 -29.33 -23.79 2.54
CA GLY A 195 -29.95 -24.73 1.61
C GLY A 195 -29.05 -25.92 1.25
N ALA A 196 -28.14 -26.34 2.13
CA ALA A 196 -27.21 -27.43 1.86
C ALA A 196 -27.92 -28.79 1.70
N THR A 197 -27.71 -29.44 0.55
CA THR A 197 -28.23 -30.79 0.25
C THR A 197 -27.56 -31.86 1.14
N SER A 198 -28.21 -33.01 1.38
CA SER A 198 -27.67 -34.08 2.23
C SER A 198 -26.27 -34.57 1.80
N GLY A 199 -26.00 -34.61 0.49
CA GLY A 199 -24.69 -35.00 -0.06
C GLY A 199 -23.57 -34.00 0.24
N GLN A 200 -23.88 -32.70 0.35
CA GLN A 200 -22.89 -31.69 0.76
C GLN A 200 -22.47 -31.86 2.23
N LYS A 201 -23.42 -32.22 3.10
CA LYS A 201 -23.13 -32.53 4.52
C LYS A 201 -22.26 -33.78 4.68
N VAL A 202 -22.46 -34.80 3.85
CA VAL A 202 -21.60 -36.00 3.85
C VAL A 202 -20.20 -35.67 3.37
N LYS A 203 -20.07 -34.87 2.31
CA LYS A 203 -18.78 -34.39 1.79
C LYS A 203 -18.02 -33.54 2.83
N SER A 204 -18.70 -32.63 3.53
CA SER A 204 -18.06 -31.81 4.58
C SER A 204 -17.55 -32.67 5.74
N LEU A 205 -18.35 -33.64 6.20
CA LEU A 205 -17.94 -34.59 7.23
C LEU A 205 -16.74 -35.45 6.79
N PHE A 206 -16.72 -35.92 5.54
CA PHE A 206 -15.57 -36.64 4.99
C PHE A 206 -14.29 -35.80 5.04
N CYS A 207 -14.36 -34.55 4.57
CA CYS A 207 -13.26 -33.60 4.60
C CYS A 207 -12.75 -33.33 6.03
N GLU A 208 -13.66 -33.06 6.98
CA GLU A 208 -13.32 -32.78 8.39
C GLU A 208 -12.61 -33.96 9.07
N ARG A 209 -13.04 -35.20 8.78
CA ARG A 209 -12.39 -36.40 9.32
C ARG A 209 -11.02 -36.65 8.71
N ASN A 210 -10.86 -36.39 7.41
CA ASN A 210 -9.54 -36.48 6.77
C ASN A 210 -8.58 -35.43 7.31
N ILE A 211 -9.06 -34.19 7.51
CA ILE A 211 -8.30 -33.13 8.17
C ILE A 211 -7.79 -33.62 9.53
N SER A 212 -8.69 -34.13 10.38
CA SER A 212 -8.34 -34.66 11.71
C SER A 212 -7.34 -35.82 11.62
N ALA A 213 -7.55 -36.75 10.69
CA ALA A 213 -6.66 -37.90 10.51
C ALA A 213 -5.25 -37.50 10.05
N LEU A 214 -5.14 -36.52 9.15
CA LEU A 214 -3.86 -36.01 8.66
C LEU A 214 -3.14 -35.17 9.72
N GLN A 215 -3.87 -34.40 10.52
CA GLN A 215 -3.32 -33.69 11.68
C GLN A 215 -2.71 -34.67 12.71
N LEU A 216 -3.38 -35.80 12.97
CA LEU A 216 -2.85 -36.88 13.83
C LEU A 216 -1.59 -37.56 13.24
N LEU A 217 -1.45 -37.57 11.93
CA LEU A 217 -0.24 -38.06 11.24
C LEU A 217 0.90 -37.02 11.24
N GLY A 218 0.73 -35.86 11.88
CA GLY A 218 1.75 -34.81 11.95
C GLY A 218 1.90 -34.01 10.66
N ALA A 219 0.88 -33.96 9.80
CA ALA A 219 0.92 -33.25 8.52
C ALA A 219 1.40 -31.79 8.67
N GLY A 220 0.95 -31.08 9.70
CA GLY A 220 1.34 -29.70 9.94
C GLY A 220 2.85 -29.51 10.14
N ASP A 221 3.54 -30.44 10.81
CA ASP A 221 4.99 -30.35 10.98
C ASP A 221 5.73 -30.69 9.69
N VAL A 222 5.29 -31.72 8.96
CA VAL A 222 5.84 -32.08 7.65
C VAL A 222 5.74 -30.92 6.66
N LEU A 223 4.58 -30.24 6.59
CA LEU A 223 4.37 -29.11 5.69
C LEU A 223 5.26 -27.92 6.05
N VAL A 224 5.34 -27.58 7.34
CA VAL A 224 6.18 -26.47 7.81
C VAL A 224 7.66 -26.77 7.60
N ASP A 225 8.13 -27.98 7.89
CA ASP A 225 9.53 -28.37 7.69
C ASP A 225 9.89 -28.42 6.20
N MET A 226 8.98 -28.90 5.35
CA MET A 226 9.13 -28.82 3.90
C MET A 226 9.30 -27.37 3.44
N CYS A 227 8.44 -26.45 3.89
CA CYS A 227 8.55 -25.03 3.58
C CYS A 227 9.88 -24.43 4.06
N CYS A 228 10.35 -24.80 5.25
CA CYS A 228 11.64 -24.34 5.77
C CYS A 228 12.84 -24.91 4.99
N SER A 229 12.68 -26.08 4.38
CA SER A 229 13.71 -26.76 3.59
C SER A 229 13.84 -26.26 2.14
N LEU A 230 12.93 -25.40 1.68
CA LEU A 230 12.98 -24.84 0.33
C LEU A 230 14.23 -23.95 0.17
N PRO A 231 15.00 -24.10 -0.92
CA PRO A 231 16.34 -23.53 -1.03
C PRO A 231 16.33 -21.99 -1.05
N HIS A 232 15.35 -21.35 -1.69
CA HIS A 232 15.28 -19.89 -1.73
C HIS A 232 14.69 -19.31 -0.45
N ILE A 233 13.66 -19.95 0.13
CA ILE A 233 13.11 -19.57 1.45
C ILE A 233 14.16 -19.73 2.55
N GLY A 234 14.93 -20.81 2.53
CA GLY A 234 16.01 -21.06 3.49
C GLY A 234 17.02 -19.91 3.56
N ARG A 235 17.37 -19.30 2.41
CA ARG A 235 18.24 -18.11 2.38
C ARG A 235 17.61 -16.91 3.10
N TYR A 236 16.31 -16.68 2.91
CA TYR A 236 15.60 -15.59 3.56
C TYR A 236 15.33 -15.85 5.05
N LEU A 237 15.16 -17.11 5.44
CA LEU A 237 15.11 -17.51 6.86
C LEU A 237 16.43 -17.18 7.56
N SER A 238 17.58 -17.51 6.96
CA SER A 238 18.90 -17.15 7.48
C SER A 238 19.10 -15.64 7.53
N ARG A 239 18.76 -14.91 6.46
CA ARG A 239 18.85 -13.44 6.46
C ARG A 239 17.98 -12.80 7.53
N TYR A 240 16.80 -13.34 7.77
CA TYR A 240 15.92 -12.86 8.83
C TYR A 240 16.54 -13.11 10.21
N THR A 241 17.10 -14.30 10.48
CA THR A 241 17.79 -14.56 11.75
C THR A 241 18.98 -13.63 11.95
N ASP A 242 19.79 -13.41 10.91
CA ASP A 242 20.94 -12.49 10.97
C ASP A 242 20.49 -11.04 11.24
N SER A 243 19.34 -10.63 10.69
CA SER A 243 18.76 -9.30 10.93
C SER A 243 18.27 -9.10 12.37
N LEU A 244 17.83 -10.17 13.03
CA LEU A 244 17.44 -10.11 14.45
C LEU A 244 18.66 -9.93 15.36
N GLU A 245 19.81 -10.50 14.99
CA GLU A 245 21.06 -10.39 15.74
C GLU A 245 21.78 -9.05 15.51
N THR A 246 21.84 -8.61 14.25
CA THR A 246 22.54 -7.38 13.86
C THR A 246 21.68 -6.12 14.01
N GLY A 247 20.35 -6.27 14.11
CA GLY A 247 19.39 -5.17 14.16
C GLY A 247 19.20 -4.44 12.83
N CYS A 248 19.82 -4.89 11.73
CA CYS A 248 19.78 -4.24 10.42
C CYS A 248 19.28 -5.20 9.33
N LEU A 249 18.41 -4.70 8.45
CA LEU A 249 17.94 -5.45 7.29
C LEU A 249 18.88 -5.25 6.10
N GLN A 250 19.41 -6.35 5.57
CA GLN A 250 20.26 -6.34 4.39
C GLN A 250 19.40 -6.41 3.12
N LEU A 251 19.13 -5.25 2.53
CA LEU A 251 18.56 -5.13 1.18
C LEU A 251 19.67 -4.93 0.14
N PRO A 252 19.42 -5.25 -1.14
CA PRO A 252 20.39 -5.00 -2.21
C PRO A 252 20.80 -3.52 -2.25
N THR A 253 22.10 -3.25 -2.09
CA THR A 253 22.67 -1.88 -2.13
C THR A 253 23.54 -1.65 -3.36
N THR A 254 23.84 -2.71 -4.12
CA THR A 254 24.61 -2.64 -5.36
C THR A 254 23.85 -3.21 -6.54
N LEU A 255 24.21 -2.77 -7.76
CA LEU A 255 23.62 -3.26 -9.00
C LEU A 255 23.82 -4.79 -9.16
N SER A 256 24.99 -5.31 -8.79
CA SER A 256 25.30 -6.75 -8.88
C SER A 256 24.38 -7.58 -7.99
N GLU A 257 24.16 -7.16 -6.74
CA GLU A 257 23.21 -7.82 -5.83
C GLU A 257 21.79 -7.80 -6.40
N ALA A 258 21.34 -6.67 -6.95
CA ALA A 258 20.02 -6.56 -7.57
C ALA A 258 19.86 -7.52 -8.77
N VAL A 259 20.90 -7.69 -9.59
CA VAL A 259 20.92 -8.65 -10.71
C VAL A 259 20.85 -10.10 -10.22
N THR A 260 21.52 -10.45 -9.12
CA THR A 260 21.46 -11.82 -8.56
C THR A 260 20.08 -12.17 -7.99
N VAL A 261 19.38 -11.20 -7.39
CA VAL A 261 18.00 -11.40 -6.93
C VAL A 261 17.10 -11.66 -8.13
N ARG A 262 17.28 -10.89 -9.22
CA ARG A 262 16.50 -11.04 -10.45
C ARG A 262 16.69 -12.39 -11.14
N SER A 263 17.93 -12.87 -11.24
CA SER A 263 18.20 -14.16 -11.90
C SER A 263 17.60 -15.36 -11.15
N SER A 264 17.29 -15.21 -9.86
CA SER A 264 16.65 -16.24 -9.02
C SER A 264 15.15 -16.02 -8.80
N LEU A 265 14.56 -15.01 -9.45
CA LEU A 265 13.19 -14.56 -9.16
C LEU A 265 12.12 -15.60 -9.51
N GLN A 266 12.24 -16.29 -10.66
CA GLN A 266 11.28 -17.33 -11.05
C GLN A 266 11.29 -18.51 -10.05
N ALA A 267 12.47 -18.95 -9.63
CA ALA A 267 12.61 -20.01 -8.64
C ALA A 267 12.10 -19.57 -7.25
N LEU A 268 12.31 -18.30 -6.89
CA LEU A 268 11.74 -17.72 -5.67
C LEU A 268 10.21 -17.63 -5.72
N SER A 269 9.61 -17.22 -6.85
CA SER A 269 8.15 -17.23 -7.08
C SER A 269 7.58 -18.64 -6.90
N ALA A 270 8.24 -19.66 -7.48
CA ALA A 270 7.84 -21.05 -7.29
C ALA A 270 7.89 -21.48 -5.81
N ASP A 271 8.98 -21.16 -5.10
CA ASP A 271 9.16 -21.49 -3.68
C ASP A 271 8.11 -20.79 -2.79
N VAL A 272 7.88 -19.48 -2.97
CA VAL A 272 6.87 -18.72 -2.19
C VAL A 272 5.45 -19.22 -2.50
N GLY A 273 5.17 -19.54 -3.77
CA GLY A 273 3.90 -20.17 -4.18
C GLY A 273 3.69 -21.54 -3.53
N MET A 274 4.76 -22.32 -3.34
CA MET A 274 4.71 -23.59 -2.59
C MET A 274 4.42 -23.38 -1.11
N VAL A 275 5.02 -22.36 -0.48
CA VAL A 275 4.71 -21.98 0.92
C VAL A 275 3.24 -21.60 1.05
N TRP A 276 2.73 -20.76 0.14
CA TRP A 276 1.32 -20.37 0.15
C TRP A 276 0.39 -21.59 0.03
N ARG A 277 0.63 -22.47 -0.94
CA ARG A 277 -0.16 -23.71 -1.10
C ARG A 277 -0.15 -24.54 0.18
N ALA A 278 1.02 -24.76 0.79
CA ALA A 278 1.18 -25.54 2.01
C ALA A 278 0.40 -24.96 3.20
N LEU A 279 0.51 -23.64 3.42
CA LEU A 279 -0.10 -22.99 4.57
C LEU A 279 -1.61 -22.76 4.40
N SER A 280 -2.11 -22.71 3.16
CA SER A 280 -3.54 -22.62 2.85
C SER A 280 -4.35 -23.89 3.17
N LEU A 281 -3.66 -25.02 3.41
CA LEU A 281 -4.32 -26.26 3.80
C LEU A 281 -4.76 -26.21 5.27
N PRO A 282 -5.96 -26.72 5.61
CA PRO A 282 -6.47 -26.77 6.99
C PRO A 282 -5.80 -27.87 7.85
N LEU A 283 -4.48 -28.05 7.72
CA LEU A 283 -3.70 -29.13 8.34
C LEU A 283 -2.73 -28.65 9.43
N LEU A 284 -2.73 -27.35 9.74
CA LEU A 284 -1.74 -26.73 10.63
C LEU A 284 -2.06 -26.90 12.13
N GLU A 285 -3.22 -27.44 12.51
CA GLU A 285 -3.51 -27.81 13.91
C GLU A 285 -2.86 -29.17 14.28
N PRO A 286 -2.55 -29.43 15.56
CA PRO A 286 -2.64 -28.52 16.69
C PRO A 286 -1.48 -27.51 16.72
N LEU A 287 -1.76 -26.21 16.86
CA LEU A 287 -0.73 -25.17 16.90
C LEU A 287 0.08 -25.23 18.21
N THR A 288 1.29 -25.79 18.15
CA THR A 288 2.26 -25.77 19.26
C THR A 288 3.08 -24.47 19.22
N ALA A 289 3.66 -24.06 20.35
CA ALA A 289 4.52 -22.88 20.40
C ALA A 289 5.69 -22.96 19.38
N GLY A 290 6.29 -24.15 19.22
CA GLY A 290 7.33 -24.38 18.22
C GLY A 290 6.84 -24.28 16.77
N ARG A 291 5.60 -24.68 16.48
CA ARG A 291 4.98 -24.53 15.15
C ARG A 291 4.63 -23.06 14.89
N GLN A 292 4.05 -22.36 15.87
CA GLN A 292 3.75 -20.93 15.79
C GLN A 292 5.00 -20.09 15.47
N GLN A 293 6.14 -20.39 16.13
CA GLN A 293 7.39 -19.70 15.86
C GLN A 293 7.94 -19.96 14.46
N ARG A 294 7.85 -21.21 13.96
CA ARG A 294 8.25 -21.54 12.58
C ARG A 294 7.36 -20.84 11.55
N LEU A 295 6.04 -20.80 11.78
CA LEU A 295 5.09 -20.07 10.94
C LEU A 295 5.39 -18.57 10.90
N ALA A 296 5.68 -17.96 12.05
CA ALA A 296 6.08 -16.55 12.13
C ALA A 296 7.37 -16.27 11.34
N ARG A 297 8.38 -17.15 11.44
CA ARG A 297 9.62 -17.05 10.67
C ARG A 297 9.39 -17.21 9.17
N LEU A 298 8.51 -18.12 8.75
CA LEU A 298 8.14 -18.27 7.34
C LEU A 298 7.44 -17.02 6.80
N CYS A 299 6.52 -16.42 7.55
CA CYS A 299 5.90 -15.14 7.18
C CYS A 299 6.95 -14.05 7.02
N ALA A 300 7.85 -13.91 8.00
CA ALA A 300 8.92 -12.93 7.96
C ALA A 300 9.87 -13.15 6.76
N ALA A 301 10.24 -14.39 6.46
CA ALA A 301 11.07 -14.71 5.30
C ALA A 301 10.38 -14.36 3.96
N CYS A 302 9.08 -14.64 3.82
CA CYS A 302 8.33 -14.27 2.62
C CYS A 302 8.19 -12.75 2.46
N LEU A 303 7.92 -12.02 3.55
CA LEU A 303 7.87 -10.55 3.53
C LEU A 303 9.24 -9.92 3.23
N LEU A 304 10.32 -10.49 3.78
CA LEU A 304 11.68 -10.06 3.47
C LEU A 304 12.03 -10.32 2.00
N ALA A 305 11.60 -11.44 1.44
CA ALA A 305 11.73 -11.73 0.02
C ALA A 305 10.96 -10.73 -0.85
N ALA A 306 9.75 -10.35 -0.47
CA ALA A 306 9.00 -9.32 -1.19
C ALA A 306 9.70 -7.94 -1.14
N LEU A 307 10.26 -7.57 0.03
CA LEU A 307 11.03 -6.32 0.20
C LEU A 307 12.31 -6.31 -0.64
N THR A 308 13.07 -7.41 -0.69
CA THR A 308 14.29 -7.50 -1.52
C THR A 308 13.97 -7.47 -3.01
N VAL A 309 12.88 -8.10 -3.43
CA VAL A 309 12.41 -8.05 -4.81
C VAL A 309 12.01 -6.62 -5.19
N ALA A 310 11.24 -5.93 -4.35
CA ALA A 310 10.89 -4.53 -4.55
C ALA A 310 12.14 -3.62 -4.65
N ALA A 311 13.12 -3.78 -3.75
CA ALA A 311 14.40 -3.07 -3.80
C ALA A 311 15.19 -3.35 -5.08
N SER A 312 15.22 -4.62 -5.54
CA SER A 312 15.93 -5.00 -6.76
C SER A 312 15.28 -4.45 -8.04
N GLY A 313 13.96 -4.30 -8.05
CA GLY A 313 13.20 -3.69 -9.15
C GLY A 313 13.41 -2.18 -9.25
N ALA A 314 13.64 -1.50 -8.12
CA ALA A 314 14.00 -0.08 -8.09
C ALA A 314 15.38 0.20 -8.73
N ALA A 315 16.29 -0.78 -8.67
CA ALA A 315 17.67 -0.63 -9.16
C ALA A 315 17.84 -0.99 -10.65
N VAL A 316 17.00 -1.86 -11.20
CA VAL A 316 17.11 -2.29 -12.61
C VAL A 316 15.72 -2.53 -13.18
N ALA A 317 15.46 -1.97 -14.36
CA ALA A 317 14.27 -2.29 -15.15
C ALA A 317 14.22 -3.79 -15.45
N ALA A 318 13.04 -4.39 -15.27
CA ALA A 318 12.81 -5.81 -15.53
C ALA A 318 12.04 -5.99 -16.85
N PRO A 319 12.31 -7.07 -17.62
CA PRO A 319 11.41 -7.49 -18.69
C PRO A 319 10.05 -7.88 -18.11
N ASP A 320 8.98 -7.74 -18.88
CA ASP A 320 7.59 -7.91 -18.42
C ASP A 320 7.36 -9.27 -17.70
N GLU A 321 7.96 -10.35 -18.20
CA GLU A 321 7.86 -11.68 -17.57
C GLU A 321 8.45 -11.71 -16.14
N ALA A 322 9.60 -11.06 -15.91
CA ALA A 322 10.20 -10.99 -14.59
C ALA A 322 9.38 -10.12 -13.63
N GLU A 323 8.67 -9.11 -14.14
CA GLU A 323 7.76 -8.31 -13.33
C GLU A 323 6.55 -9.10 -12.86
N THR A 324 5.99 -9.99 -13.69
CA THR A 324 4.89 -10.87 -13.27
C THR A 324 5.30 -11.76 -12.09
N HIS A 325 6.50 -12.34 -12.13
CA HIS A 325 7.04 -13.11 -11.01
C HIS A 325 7.30 -12.26 -9.76
N ALA A 326 7.70 -10.99 -9.91
CA ALA A 326 7.88 -10.07 -8.79
C ALA A 326 6.55 -9.74 -8.09
N VAL A 327 5.50 -9.49 -8.89
CA VAL A 327 4.14 -9.27 -8.40
C VAL A 327 3.60 -10.53 -7.70
N ASP A 328 3.80 -11.70 -8.29
CA ASP A 328 3.38 -12.98 -7.68
C ASP A 328 4.09 -13.22 -6.34
N VAL A 329 5.41 -13.04 -6.24
CA VAL A 329 6.15 -13.15 -4.96
C VAL A 329 5.55 -12.24 -3.89
N LEU A 330 5.25 -10.99 -4.25
CA LEU A 330 4.66 -10.02 -3.33
C LEU A 330 3.27 -10.45 -2.86
N VAL A 331 2.36 -10.72 -3.79
CA VAL A 331 0.97 -11.08 -3.49
C VAL A 331 0.94 -12.34 -2.62
N ARG A 332 1.69 -13.38 -3.01
CA ARG A 332 1.79 -14.62 -2.23
C ARG A 332 2.37 -14.41 -0.84
N ALA A 333 3.36 -13.53 -0.67
CA ALA A 333 3.90 -13.21 0.65
C ALA A 333 2.87 -12.52 1.58
N LEU A 334 2.05 -11.63 1.02
CA LEU A 334 0.95 -10.99 1.75
C LEU A 334 -0.15 -12.01 2.10
N GLU A 335 -0.56 -12.84 1.15
CA GLU A 335 -1.54 -13.92 1.37
C GLU A 335 -1.06 -14.94 2.41
N VAL A 336 0.23 -15.31 2.41
CA VAL A 336 0.83 -16.17 3.44
C VAL A 336 0.65 -15.56 4.83
N THR A 337 0.91 -14.27 4.96
CA THR A 337 0.76 -13.56 6.23
C THR A 337 -0.70 -13.56 6.69
N GLU A 338 -1.64 -13.34 5.79
CA GLU A 338 -3.08 -13.36 6.07
C GLU A 338 -3.58 -14.78 6.40
N CYS A 339 -3.10 -15.79 5.70
CA CYS A 339 -3.40 -17.19 5.94
C CYS A 339 -2.97 -17.61 7.35
N VAL A 340 -1.74 -17.28 7.75
CA VAL A 340 -1.25 -17.59 9.10
C VAL A 340 -2.02 -16.80 10.17
N GLN A 341 -2.35 -15.53 9.92
CA GLN A 341 -3.22 -14.77 10.83
C GLN A 341 -4.61 -15.42 10.98
N SER A 342 -5.21 -15.88 9.89
CA SER A 342 -6.51 -16.56 9.89
C SER A 342 -6.46 -17.86 10.70
N VAL A 343 -5.42 -18.68 10.46
CA VAL A 343 -5.18 -19.94 11.20
C VAL A 343 -4.98 -19.68 12.70
N LEU A 344 -4.23 -18.65 13.07
CA LEU A 344 -4.06 -18.26 14.47
C LEU A 344 -5.37 -17.78 15.10
N ARG A 345 -6.20 -16.99 14.39
CA ARG A 345 -7.51 -16.53 14.89
C ARG A 345 -8.49 -17.68 15.09
N ALA A 346 -8.49 -18.66 14.19
CA ALA A 346 -9.39 -19.82 14.26
C ALA A 346 -8.98 -20.84 15.34
N SER A 347 -7.72 -20.81 15.78
CA SER A 347 -7.19 -21.77 16.74
C SER A 347 -7.66 -21.50 18.15
N THR A 348 -8.22 -22.52 18.82
CA THR A 348 -8.56 -22.47 20.25
C THR A 348 -7.33 -22.52 21.16
N ARG A 349 -6.16 -22.88 20.61
CA ARG A 349 -4.88 -22.99 21.35
C ARG A 349 -4.00 -21.76 21.20
N SER A 350 -4.38 -20.83 20.31
CA SER A 350 -3.70 -19.55 20.13
C SER A 350 -4.51 -18.46 20.81
N GLY A 351 -3.91 -17.71 21.72
CA GLY A 351 -4.55 -16.53 22.29
C GLY A 351 -4.62 -15.39 21.26
N GLY A 352 -5.57 -14.46 21.40
CA GLY A 352 -5.66 -13.28 20.52
C GLY A 352 -4.35 -12.48 20.45
N HIS A 353 -3.57 -12.46 21.53
CA HIS A 353 -2.24 -11.85 21.58
C HIS A 353 -1.23 -12.45 20.59
N CYS A 354 -1.36 -13.73 20.22
CA CYS A 354 -0.48 -14.35 19.22
C CYS A 354 -0.67 -13.71 17.84
N VAL A 355 -1.92 -13.40 17.46
CA VAL A 355 -2.23 -12.71 16.20
C VAL A 355 -1.67 -11.29 16.22
N GLN A 356 -1.89 -10.57 17.33
CA GLN A 356 -1.38 -9.21 17.52
C GLN A 356 0.16 -9.17 17.51
N ASN A 357 0.82 -10.17 18.10
CA ASN A 357 2.28 -10.30 18.08
C ASN A 357 2.80 -10.61 16.66
N LEU A 358 2.08 -11.42 15.87
CA LEU A 358 2.42 -11.65 14.45
C LEU A 358 2.28 -10.35 13.64
N GLN A 359 1.19 -9.61 13.87
CA GLN A 359 0.97 -8.31 13.23
C GLN A 359 2.07 -7.30 13.59
N LEU A 360 2.50 -7.27 14.85
CA LEU A 360 3.63 -6.45 15.29
C LEU A 360 4.92 -6.83 14.55
N MET A 361 5.29 -8.11 14.51
CA MET A 361 6.50 -8.55 13.83
C MET A 361 6.47 -8.23 12.33
N ALA A 362 5.33 -8.44 11.67
CA ALA A 362 5.14 -8.08 10.26
C ALA A 362 5.24 -6.56 10.05
N ALA A 363 4.63 -5.75 10.91
CA ALA A 363 4.71 -4.29 10.86
C ALA A 363 6.14 -3.79 11.06
N LEU A 364 6.86 -4.30 12.07
CA LEU A 364 8.26 -3.96 12.34
C LEU A 364 9.17 -4.29 11.15
N LEU A 365 9.00 -5.49 10.58
CA LEU A 365 9.77 -5.93 9.42
C LEU A 365 9.51 -5.04 8.20
N LEU A 366 8.24 -4.73 7.91
CA LEU A 366 7.87 -3.88 6.78
C LEU A 366 8.36 -2.45 6.97
N LEU A 367 8.18 -1.84 8.15
CA LEU A 367 8.61 -0.47 8.44
C LEU A 367 10.12 -0.32 8.31
N ARG A 368 10.89 -1.23 8.94
CA ARG A 368 12.36 -1.26 8.79
C ARG A 368 12.77 -1.54 7.35
N GLY A 369 12.03 -2.41 6.67
CA GLY A 369 12.26 -2.75 5.26
C GLY A 369 12.08 -1.55 4.34
N ILE A 370 11.02 -0.77 4.53
CA ILE A 370 10.74 0.45 3.76
C ILE A 370 11.80 1.52 4.06
N GLN A 371 12.18 1.69 5.32
CA GLN A 371 13.27 2.60 5.69
C GLN A 371 14.60 2.18 5.03
N ALA A 372 14.96 0.91 5.10
CA ALA A 372 16.16 0.37 4.46
C ALA A 372 16.08 0.50 2.92
N PHE A 373 14.91 0.29 2.32
CA PHE A 373 14.67 0.46 0.89
C PHE A 373 14.94 1.91 0.45
N MET A 374 14.45 2.89 1.20
CA MET A 374 14.69 4.29 0.87
C MET A 374 16.17 4.67 1.00
N CYS A 375 16.85 4.15 2.02
CA CYS A 375 18.30 4.33 2.18
C CYS A 375 19.09 3.66 1.04
N SER A 376 18.72 2.44 0.63
CA SER A 376 19.41 1.73 -0.44
C SER A 376 19.23 2.42 -1.78
N VAL A 377 18.00 2.81 -2.14
CA VAL A 377 17.72 3.54 -3.39
C VAL A 377 18.40 4.91 -3.40
N SER A 378 18.47 5.59 -2.25
CA SER A 378 19.20 6.86 -2.14
C SER A 378 20.70 6.72 -2.40
N ALA A 379 21.31 5.62 -1.96
CA ALA A 379 22.75 5.37 -2.07
C ALA A 379 23.18 4.84 -3.46
N MET A 380 22.24 4.30 -4.25
CA MET A 380 22.51 3.81 -5.60
C MET A 380 23.00 4.96 -6.51
N GLY A 381 24.12 4.75 -7.20
CA GLY A 381 24.71 5.69 -8.15
C GLY A 381 25.78 6.63 -7.58
N ASP A 382 25.99 6.68 -6.26
CA ASP A 382 27.13 7.41 -5.69
C ASP A 382 28.39 6.54 -5.81
N LYS A 383 29.46 7.07 -6.44
CA LYS A 383 30.74 6.36 -6.50
C LYS A 383 31.18 6.05 -5.07
N PRO A 384 31.58 4.81 -4.73
CA PRO A 384 32.03 4.49 -3.39
C PRO A 384 33.29 5.32 -3.11
N GLU A 385 33.19 6.30 -2.21
CA GLU A 385 34.37 6.95 -1.66
C GLU A 385 35.20 5.87 -0.96
N ARG A 386 36.30 5.47 -1.58
CA ARG A 386 37.26 4.56 -0.98
C ARG A 386 37.80 5.20 0.29
N GLY A 387 37.49 4.62 1.45
CA GLY A 387 38.37 4.70 2.61
C GLY A 387 37.86 5.38 3.88
N LYS A 388 36.56 5.33 4.22
CA LYS A 388 36.12 5.59 5.60
C LYS A 388 35.29 4.43 6.15
N SER A 389 35.75 3.91 7.29
CA SER A 389 35.17 2.78 8.01
C SER A 389 33.70 3.04 8.41
N PRO A 390 32.80 2.05 8.32
CA PRO A 390 31.37 2.26 8.54
C PRO A 390 31.03 2.21 10.04
N VAL A 391 31.39 3.23 10.81
CA VAL A 391 30.94 3.35 12.21
C VAL A 391 30.69 4.82 12.57
N LYS A 392 29.44 5.10 12.99
CA LYS A 392 28.88 6.31 13.63
C LYS A 392 28.43 7.48 12.74
N GLY A 393 27.10 7.57 12.59
CA GLY A 393 26.35 8.77 13.00
C GLY A 393 26.48 10.03 12.14
N LYS A 394 26.49 9.92 10.81
CA LYS A 394 26.03 11.03 9.97
C LYS A 394 24.59 10.73 9.57
N GLU A 395 23.68 11.67 9.83
CA GLU A 395 22.33 11.65 9.27
C GLU A 395 22.46 11.63 7.74
N ASN A 396 22.34 10.44 7.15
CA ASN A 396 22.28 10.30 5.70
C ASN A 396 20.97 10.96 5.26
N ARG A 397 21.07 12.21 4.79
CA ARG A 397 19.96 12.89 4.12
C ARG A 397 19.52 12.02 2.95
N ILE A 398 18.32 11.47 3.03
CA ILE A 398 17.74 10.62 2.00
C ILE A 398 17.49 11.47 0.75
N ASN A 399 18.11 11.10 -0.37
CA ASN A 399 17.89 11.73 -1.66
C ASN A 399 16.52 11.32 -2.22
N LEU A 400 15.53 12.15 -1.96
CA LEU A 400 14.14 11.84 -2.28
C LEU A 400 13.83 11.83 -3.78
N LEU A 401 14.67 12.44 -4.62
CA LEU A 401 14.54 12.39 -6.08
C LEU A 401 14.87 11.00 -6.61
N LYS A 402 15.97 10.40 -6.15
CA LYS A 402 16.32 9.01 -6.46
C LYS A 402 15.25 8.04 -5.94
N VAL A 403 14.79 8.27 -4.70
CA VAL A 403 13.70 7.47 -4.11
C VAL A 403 12.44 7.58 -4.96
N GLN A 404 12.02 8.77 -5.39
CA GLN A 404 10.85 8.95 -6.28
C GLN A 404 10.98 8.16 -7.59
N GLN A 405 12.18 8.10 -8.18
CA GLN A 405 12.41 7.33 -9.41
C GLN A 405 12.32 5.82 -9.19
N GLY A 406 12.86 5.32 -8.08
CA GLY A 406 12.85 3.90 -7.73
C GLY A 406 11.60 3.41 -6.97
N PHE A 407 10.75 4.31 -6.46
CA PHE A 407 9.56 3.95 -5.70
C PHE A 407 8.46 3.41 -6.63
N GLY A 408 8.46 2.09 -6.83
CA GLY A 408 7.53 1.39 -7.71
C GLY A 408 6.27 0.86 -7.02
N VAL A 409 5.42 0.22 -7.81
CA VAL A 409 4.11 -0.32 -7.39
C VAL A 409 4.22 -1.37 -6.27
N LEU A 410 5.27 -2.20 -6.28
CA LEU A 410 5.51 -3.18 -5.22
C LEU A 410 5.78 -2.51 -3.87
N ALA A 411 6.53 -1.39 -3.87
CA ALA A 411 6.77 -0.60 -2.68
C ALA A 411 5.47 0.04 -2.17
N VAL A 412 4.57 0.46 -3.07
CA VAL A 412 3.24 0.99 -2.71
C VAL A 412 2.41 -0.06 -1.98
N ALA A 413 2.32 -1.28 -2.49
CA ALA A 413 1.56 -2.36 -1.88
C ALA A 413 2.12 -2.78 -0.51
N LEU A 414 3.45 -2.93 -0.39
CA LEU A 414 4.11 -3.24 0.88
C LEU A 414 3.91 -2.14 1.93
N THR A 415 4.03 -0.89 1.52
CA THR A 415 3.80 0.27 2.40
C THR A 415 2.35 0.33 2.83
N SER A 416 1.39 0.16 1.91
CA SER A 416 -0.04 0.12 2.23
C SER A 416 -0.35 -0.96 3.27
N LYS A 417 0.22 -2.17 3.10
CA LYS A 417 0.08 -3.23 4.11
C LYS A 417 0.69 -2.81 5.45
N ALA A 418 1.88 -2.22 5.46
CA ALA A 418 2.52 -1.75 6.69
C ALA A 418 1.63 -0.73 7.43
N LEU A 419 1.01 0.21 6.71
CA LEU A 419 0.11 1.21 7.28
C LEU A 419 -1.17 0.57 7.84
N THR A 420 -1.73 -0.45 7.18
CA THR A 420 -2.91 -1.17 7.69
C THR A 420 -2.61 -1.90 9.01
N LEU A 421 -1.45 -2.57 9.10
CA LEU A 421 -1.01 -3.24 10.31
C LEU A 421 -0.73 -2.22 11.43
N LEU A 422 -0.03 -1.13 11.10
CA LEU A 422 0.25 -0.04 12.05
C LEU A 422 -1.05 0.56 12.62
N SER A 423 -2.03 0.83 11.76
CA SER A 423 -3.34 1.37 12.17
C SER A 423 -4.06 0.41 13.13
N SER A 424 -4.08 -0.89 12.82
CA SER A 424 -4.69 -1.89 13.71
C SER A 424 -4.02 -1.96 15.08
N LEU A 425 -2.68 -1.91 15.14
CA LEU A 425 -1.93 -1.99 16.38
C LEU A 425 -2.08 -0.72 17.24
N LEU A 426 -2.15 0.47 16.60
CA LEU A 426 -2.40 1.73 17.31
C LEU A 426 -3.85 1.85 17.76
N ALA A 427 -4.82 1.32 17.00
CA ALA A 427 -6.22 1.27 17.41
C ALA A 427 -6.42 0.44 18.69
N ASP A 428 -5.72 -0.69 18.82
CA ASP A 428 -5.73 -1.52 20.04
C ASP A 428 -5.27 -0.71 21.26
N VAL A 429 -4.25 0.15 21.11
CA VAL A 429 -3.72 0.99 22.20
C VAL A 429 -4.74 2.00 22.67
N ARG A 430 -5.53 2.59 21.76
CA ARG A 430 -6.57 3.56 22.15
C ARG A 430 -7.65 2.94 23.03
N SER A 431 -7.89 1.64 22.88
CA SER A 431 -8.83 0.91 23.72
C SER A 431 -8.26 0.55 25.10
N GLU A 432 -6.93 0.48 25.23
CA GLU A 432 -6.24 0.28 26.50
C GLU A 432 -5.99 1.64 27.19
N SER A 433 -6.65 1.91 28.31
CA SER A 433 -6.51 3.16 29.10
C SER A 433 -5.12 3.37 29.77
N SER A 434 -4.05 2.70 29.29
CA SER A 434 -2.76 2.61 29.99
C SER A 434 -1.66 3.47 29.35
N VAL A 435 -0.85 4.08 30.23
CA VAL A 435 0.48 4.64 29.93
C VAL A 435 1.36 3.56 29.26
N LEU A 436 2.28 3.94 28.36
CA LEU A 436 3.21 3.02 27.68
C LEU A 436 4.26 2.37 28.63
N GLY A 437 3.97 2.24 29.92
CA GLY A 437 4.90 1.90 31.02
C GLY A 437 5.13 0.41 31.29
N GLY A 438 5.20 -0.43 30.25
CA GLY A 438 5.60 -1.84 30.38
C GLY A 438 7.11 -2.04 30.25
N GLU A 439 7.62 -3.18 30.70
CA GLU A 439 9.02 -3.59 30.41
C GLU A 439 9.24 -3.56 28.87
N PRO A 440 10.32 -2.92 28.38
CA PRO A 440 10.53 -2.74 26.96
C PRO A 440 10.74 -4.09 26.27
N LEU A 441 10.00 -4.28 25.17
CA LEU A 441 10.22 -5.44 24.29
C LEU A 441 11.59 -5.35 23.61
N PRO A 442 12.18 -6.49 23.22
CA PRO A 442 13.36 -6.50 22.38
C PRO A 442 13.13 -5.71 21.09
N ALA A 443 14.18 -5.18 20.49
CA ALA A 443 14.10 -4.42 19.25
C ALA A 443 13.44 -5.22 18.09
N GLY A 444 13.46 -6.55 18.11
CA GLY A 444 12.78 -7.41 17.12
C GLY A 444 11.31 -7.71 17.40
N GLY A 445 10.73 -7.17 18.47
CA GLY A 445 9.44 -7.62 19.01
C GLY A 445 9.58 -8.82 19.96
N PRO A 446 8.47 -9.52 20.27
CA PRO A 446 8.49 -10.61 21.25
C PRO A 446 9.32 -11.81 20.76
N ALA A 447 10.11 -12.41 21.67
CA ALA A 447 10.99 -13.55 21.35
C ALA A 447 10.22 -14.79 20.85
N ALA A 448 8.99 -14.98 21.32
CA ALA A 448 8.08 -16.01 20.87
C ALA A 448 6.68 -15.43 20.64
N LEU A 449 5.95 -15.99 19.68
CA LEU A 449 4.60 -15.53 19.37
C LEU A 449 3.64 -15.64 20.56
N SER A 450 3.82 -16.66 21.39
CA SER A 450 3.01 -16.93 22.58
C SER A 450 3.33 -16.04 23.78
N THR A 451 4.34 -15.16 23.70
CA THR A 451 4.68 -14.25 24.79
C THR A 451 3.51 -13.29 25.04
N PRO A 452 2.95 -13.22 26.26
CA PRO A 452 1.90 -12.28 26.57
C PRO A 452 2.46 -10.85 26.52
N CYS A 453 1.85 -10.01 25.69
CA CYS A 453 2.21 -8.60 25.54
C CYS A 453 0.95 -7.74 25.60
N THR A 454 1.02 -6.57 26.22
CA THR A 454 -0.07 -5.57 26.18
C THR A 454 -0.03 -4.78 24.88
N ALA A 455 -1.13 -4.10 24.49
CA ALA A 455 -1.10 -3.23 23.31
C ALA A 455 -0.11 -2.07 23.51
N GLY A 456 -0.04 -1.51 24.72
CA GLY A 456 0.97 -0.51 25.08
C GLY A 456 2.41 -0.96 24.84
N GLN A 457 2.77 -2.19 25.24
CA GLN A 457 4.10 -2.75 24.97
C GLN A 457 4.37 -2.90 23.46
N ARG A 458 3.39 -3.40 22.69
CA ARG A 458 3.52 -3.53 21.24
C ARG A 458 3.71 -2.17 20.55
N ALA A 459 2.97 -1.16 20.99
CA ALA A 459 3.12 0.20 20.48
C ALA A 459 4.47 0.80 20.85
N ALA A 460 4.94 0.66 22.10
CA ALA A 460 6.27 1.09 22.48
C ALA A 460 7.36 0.48 21.59
N ALA A 461 7.25 -0.82 21.26
CA ALA A 461 8.17 -1.49 20.34
C ALA A 461 8.14 -0.88 18.92
N LEU A 462 6.96 -0.53 18.40
CA LEU A 462 6.81 0.16 17.11
C LEU A 462 7.48 1.54 17.11
N LEU A 463 7.19 2.35 18.14
CA LEU A 463 7.70 3.71 18.25
C LEU A 463 9.22 3.73 18.44
N GLN A 464 9.79 2.75 19.14
CA GLN A 464 11.23 2.59 19.30
C GLN A 464 11.94 2.09 18.03
N ALA A 465 11.24 1.41 17.12
CA ALA A 465 11.87 0.74 15.99
C ALA A 465 12.28 1.69 14.86
N ALA A 466 11.58 2.80 14.66
CA ALA A 466 11.86 3.80 13.64
C ALA A 466 11.28 5.15 14.05
N ASN A 467 11.78 6.26 13.48
CA ASN A 467 11.12 7.56 13.56
C ASN A 467 9.96 7.59 12.55
N LEU A 468 8.76 7.18 12.99
CA LEU A 468 7.57 7.07 12.16
C LEU A 468 7.18 8.41 11.50
N PRO A 469 7.11 9.57 12.20
CA PRO A 469 6.82 10.85 11.56
C PRO A 469 7.75 11.13 10.37
N GLN A 470 9.05 10.92 10.53
CA GLN A 470 10.03 11.13 9.47
C GLN A 470 9.84 10.18 8.29
N LEU A 471 9.72 8.87 8.57
CA LEU A 471 9.55 7.86 7.54
C LEU A 471 8.27 8.10 6.74
N LEU A 472 7.15 8.34 7.44
CA LEU A 472 5.85 8.55 6.84
C LEU A 472 5.82 9.82 5.99
N ILE A 473 6.34 10.96 6.48
CA ILE A 473 6.39 12.19 5.67
C ILE A 473 7.24 11.98 4.41
N ASN A 474 8.39 11.32 4.51
CA ASN A 474 9.22 11.05 3.34
C ASN A 474 8.51 10.16 2.31
N VAL A 475 7.82 9.11 2.77
CA VAL A 475 7.02 8.21 1.91
C VAL A 475 5.87 8.98 1.25
N ALA A 476 5.15 9.81 2.00
CA ALA A 476 4.05 10.62 1.47
C ALA A 476 4.54 11.54 0.35
N VAL A 477 5.68 12.21 0.55
CA VAL A 477 6.27 13.09 -0.47
C VAL A 477 6.75 12.30 -1.68
N ALA A 478 7.45 11.18 -1.49
CA ALA A 478 7.93 10.35 -2.59
C ALA A 478 6.77 9.80 -3.45
N ALA A 479 5.72 9.28 -2.81
CA ALA A 479 4.53 8.77 -3.47
C ALA A 479 3.76 9.89 -4.21
N TYR A 480 3.53 11.03 -3.54
CA TYR A 480 2.86 12.17 -4.14
C TYR A 480 3.60 12.70 -5.39
N ARG A 481 4.92 12.88 -5.30
CA ARG A 481 5.72 13.36 -6.45
C ARG A 481 5.75 12.34 -7.58
N ARG A 482 5.79 11.04 -7.26
CA ARG A 482 5.72 9.99 -8.28
C ARG A 482 4.37 10.02 -9.00
N ALA A 483 3.26 10.19 -8.27
CA ALA A 483 1.94 10.34 -8.86
C ALA A 483 1.87 11.54 -9.82
N CYS A 484 2.39 12.70 -9.40
CA CYS A 484 2.40 13.91 -10.24
C CYS A 484 3.25 13.74 -11.50
N GLY A 485 4.42 13.08 -11.39
CA GLY A 485 5.30 12.84 -12.54
C GLY A 485 4.69 11.89 -13.58
N LEU A 486 4.04 10.81 -13.14
CA LEU A 486 3.32 9.89 -14.04
C LEU A 486 2.17 10.61 -14.75
N TRP A 487 1.43 11.41 -13.99
CA TRP A 487 0.31 12.14 -14.53
C TRP A 487 0.71 13.21 -15.57
N GLY A 488 1.81 13.94 -15.34
CA GLY A 488 2.36 14.87 -16.33
C GLY A 488 2.78 14.16 -17.62
N SER A 489 3.32 12.94 -17.52
CA SER A 489 3.68 12.11 -18.68
C SER A 489 2.45 11.67 -19.48
N ASP A 490 1.38 11.24 -18.82
CA ASP A 490 0.13 10.82 -19.47
C ASP A 490 -0.56 11.99 -20.19
N ALA A 491 -0.57 13.17 -19.55
CA ALA A 491 -1.11 14.39 -20.15
C ALA A 491 -0.31 14.84 -21.37
N ALA A 492 1.03 14.76 -21.32
CA ALA A 492 1.91 15.08 -22.45
C ALA A 492 1.73 14.08 -23.61
N ALA A 493 1.62 12.78 -23.31
CA ALA A 493 1.34 11.75 -24.31
C ALA A 493 -0.03 11.94 -24.99
N ALA A 494 -1.05 12.33 -24.24
CA ALA A 494 -2.39 12.63 -24.77
C ALA A 494 -2.44 13.90 -25.65
N ALA A 495 -1.54 14.87 -25.40
CA ALA A 495 -1.47 16.12 -26.16
C ALA A 495 -0.69 15.99 -27.49
N GLY A 496 -0.03 14.86 -27.77
CA GLY A 496 0.72 14.62 -29.00
C GLY A 496 1.93 15.55 -29.22
N THR A 497 2.30 16.33 -28.20
CA THR A 497 3.45 17.23 -28.20
C THR A 497 4.66 16.52 -27.62
N ASP A 498 5.66 16.23 -28.47
CA ASP A 498 7.00 15.83 -28.05
C ASP A 498 7.74 17.06 -27.49
N THR A 499 7.24 17.57 -26.38
CA THR A 499 7.89 18.59 -25.58
C THR A 499 8.37 17.88 -24.33
N GLY A 500 9.58 17.31 -24.39
CA GLY A 500 10.30 16.73 -23.25
C GLY A 500 10.61 17.73 -22.12
N ASP A 501 9.91 18.88 -22.06
CA ASP A 501 10.23 20.02 -21.20
C ASP A 501 9.01 20.77 -20.65
N VAL A 502 7.78 20.25 -20.74
CA VAL A 502 6.60 20.92 -20.15
C VAL A 502 6.45 20.65 -18.64
N PHE A 503 7.14 19.65 -18.11
CA PHE A 503 7.31 19.43 -16.66
C PHE A 503 8.78 19.50 -16.22
N GLY A 504 9.62 20.18 -17.02
CA GLY A 504 10.88 20.74 -16.57
C GLY A 504 10.61 21.81 -15.53
N LEU A 505 10.29 21.38 -14.31
CA LEU A 505 10.53 22.10 -13.07
C LEU A 505 10.33 23.63 -13.18
N THR A 506 9.09 24.10 -13.09
CA THR A 506 8.83 25.32 -12.30
C THR A 506 9.04 25.02 -10.81
N THR A 507 10.10 24.30 -10.46
CA THR A 507 10.77 24.59 -9.21
C THR A 507 11.42 25.93 -9.43
N GLY A 508 10.84 26.97 -8.85
CA GLY A 508 11.56 28.23 -8.71
C GLY A 508 12.96 27.96 -8.13
N PRO A 509 13.94 28.85 -8.37
CA PRO A 509 15.35 28.67 -8.01
C PRO A 509 15.58 28.20 -6.56
N ALA A 510 14.61 28.43 -5.66
CA ALA A 510 14.66 28.05 -4.26
C ALA A 510 14.68 26.54 -3.95
N PHE A 511 14.10 25.65 -4.79
CA PHE A 511 14.03 24.22 -4.43
C PHE A 511 15.30 23.43 -4.77
N THR A 512 15.96 23.72 -5.89
CA THR A 512 17.26 23.12 -6.26
C THR A 512 18.43 23.80 -5.55
N ALA A 513 18.34 25.10 -5.24
CA ALA A 513 19.40 25.83 -4.52
C ALA A 513 19.59 25.34 -3.08
N SER A 514 18.57 24.78 -2.42
CA SER A 514 18.72 24.28 -1.04
C SER A 514 19.48 22.94 -0.93
N PHE A 515 19.82 22.30 -2.05
CA PHE A 515 20.55 21.02 -2.07
C PHE A 515 21.99 21.12 -2.58
N TYR A 516 22.39 22.25 -3.17
CA TYR A 516 23.79 22.59 -3.44
C TYR A 516 24.27 23.60 -2.40
N VAL A 517 24.72 23.12 -1.24
CA VAL A 517 25.46 23.95 -0.28
C VAL A 517 26.94 23.73 -0.54
N ASP A 518 27.51 24.71 -1.24
CA ASP A 518 28.88 25.24 -1.12
C ASP A 518 29.93 24.33 -0.44
N ASP A 519 30.69 23.60 -1.25
CA ASP A 519 32.07 23.20 -0.94
C ASP A 519 32.86 23.16 -2.24
N SER A 520 33.28 24.33 -2.72
CA SER A 520 34.56 24.53 -3.44
C SER A 520 34.69 26.00 -3.85
N SER A 521 35.25 26.80 -2.95
CA SER A 521 35.99 27.98 -3.36
C SER A 521 37.24 27.53 -4.11
N GLY A 522 37.27 27.74 -5.42
CA GLY A 522 38.43 27.51 -6.27
C GLY A 522 38.14 28.00 -7.69
N ASP A 523 38.59 29.22 -7.97
CA ASP A 523 38.75 29.72 -9.34
C ASP A 523 39.49 28.69 -10.20
N GLU A 524 38.97 28.39 -11.39
CA GLU A 524 39.70 28.28 -12.66
C GLU A 524 38.68 27.98 -13.76
N ALA A 525 38.72 28.77 -14.82
CA ALA A 525 37.85 28.66 -15.98
C ALA A 525 38.34 27.52 -16.90
N SER A 526 37.47 26.58 -17.26
CA SER A 526 37.65 25.76 -18.47
C SER A 526 36.31 25.25 -19.00
N SER A 527 36.03 25.64 -20.24
CA SER A 527 34.97 25.14 -21.10
C SER A 527 35.20 23.69 -21.53
N ASP A 528 34.10 23.07 -22.00
CA ASP A 528 33.96 21.75 -22.65
C ASP A 528 33.84 20.53 -21.72
N ASP A 529 32.61 20.02 -21.60
CA ASP A 529 32.24 18.68 -22.11
C ASP A 529 30.78 18.36 -21.68
N GLU A 530 29.80 18.83 -22.47
CA GLU A 530 28.44 18.30 -22.49
C GLU A 530 28.24 17.59 -23.83
N ASP A 531 28.38 16.27 -23.88
CA ASP A 531 27.81 15.45 -24.95
C ASP A 531 27.80 13.97 -24.52
N ASP A 532 26.71 13.55 -23.89
CA ASP A 532 26.30 12.15 -23.89
C ASP A 532 24.77 12.09 -23.92
N SER A 533 24.24 11.63 -25.06
CA SER A 533 23.09 10.69 -25.17
C SER A 533 22.05 10.97 -26.28
N ILE A 534 22.33 11.78 -27.30
CA ILE A 534 21.50 11.78 -28.52
C ILE A 534 21.76 10.54 -29.39
N LEU A 535 22.99 10.00 -29.35
CA LEU A 535 23.40 8.84 -30.12
C LEU A 535 22.84 7.51 -29.55
N GLY A 536 22.55 7.47 -28.24
CA GLY A 536 21.94 6.32 -27.57
C GLY A 536 20.46 6.12 -27.93
N GLN A 537 19.70 7.20 -28.10
CA GLN A 537 18.30 7.14 -28.57
C GLN A 537 18.18 6.69 -30.02
N TRP A 538 19.10 7.13 -30.89
CA TRP A 538 19.15 6.67 -32.29
C TRP A 538 19.44 5.17 -32.42
N PHE A 539 20.30 4.62 -31.55
CA PHE A 539 20.64 3.20 -31.59
C PHE A 539 19.44 2.30 -31.20
N MET A 540 18.59 2.75 -30.27
CA MET A 540 17.36 2.06 -29.88
C MET A 540 16.31 2.04 -30.98
N GLN A 541 16.18 3.12 -31.76
CA GLN A 541 15.25 3.19 -32.90
C GLN A 541 15.66 2.31 -34.09
N THR A 542 16.96 2.01 -34.24
CA THR A 542 17.45 1.23 -35.39
C THR A 542 17.32 -0.29 -35.18
N LEU A 543 17.27 -0.75 -33.93
CA LEU A 543 17.16 -2.18 -33.58
C LEU A 543 15.73 -2.71 -33.50
N TYR A 544 14.72 -1.82 -33.43
CA TYR A 544 13.30 -2.18 -33.43
C TYR A 544 12.58 -1.50 -34.61
N PRO A 545 12.34 -2.19 -35.73
CA PRO A 545 11.48 -1.65 -36.77
C PRO A 545 10.04 -1.57 -36.25
N PRO A 546 9.29 -0.47 -36.49
CA PRO A 546 7.89 -0.42 -36.15
C PRO A 546 7.12 -1.47 -36.95
N GLY A 547 6.37 -2.33 -36.25
CA GLY A 547 5.49 -3.31 -36.88
C GLY A 547 4.44 -2.64 -37.78
N PRO A 548 3.96 -3.31 -38.84
CA PRO A 548 3.06 -2.71 -39.81
C PRO A 548 1.72 -2.32 -39.15
N ALA A 549 1.32 -1.07 -39.34
CA ALA A 549 0.02 -0.54 -38.93
C ALA A 549 -1.12 -1.35 -39.57
N THR A 550 -2.00 -1.91 -38.75
CA THR A 550 -3.27 -2.48 -39.18
C THR A 550 -4.26 -1.36 -39.56
N PRO A 551 -4.96 -1.46 -40.71
CA PRO A 551 -5.93 -0.44 -41.12
C PRO A 551 -7.24 -0.54 -40.29
N PRO A 552 -8.04 0.54 -40.22
CA PRO A 552 -9.25 0.58 -39.41
C PRO A 552 -10.35 -0.26 -40.08
N ALA A 553 -10.86 -1.28 -39.38
CA ALA A 553 -11.98 -2.07 -39.87
C ALA A 553 -13.30 -1.29 -39.72
N SER A 554 -14.02 -1.17 -40.83
CA SER A 554 -15.37 -0.60 -40.91
C SER A 554 -16.39 -1.44 -40.16
N ALA A 555 -17.39 -0.77 -39.58
CA ALA A 555 -18.59 -1.36 -39.01
C ALA A 555 -19.25 -2.38 -39.96
N ALA A 556 -19.32 -3.63 -39.51
CA ALA A 556 -20.25 -4.63 -40.01
C ALA A 556 -20.69 -5.53 -38.84
N ALA A 557 -21.99 -5.58 -38.61
CA ALA A 557 -22.64 -6.38 -37.59
C ALA A 557 -22.43 -7.87 -37.83
N SER A 558 -22.10 -8.61 -36.76
CA SER A 558 -22.41 -10.03 -36.64
C SER A 558 -22.74 -10.34 -35.19
N GLU A 559 -24.01 -10.66 -34.97
CA GLU A 559 -24.55 -11.24 -33.75
C GLU A 559 -23.83 -12.56 -33.45
N ASN A 560 -23.31 -12.71 -32.23
CA ASN A 560 -23.29 -13.99 -31.51
C ASN A 560 -22.87 -13.83 -30.04
N GLY A 561 -23.83 -14.07 -29.14
CA GLY A 561 -23.65 -14.73 -27.84
C GLY A 561 -22.81 -14.03 -26.78
N THR A 562 -23.34 -12.97 -26.16
CA THR A 562 -22.88 -12.48 -24.85
C THR A 562 -23.19 -13.52 -23.77
N ALA A 563 -22.17 -14.22 -23.29
CA ALA A 563 -22.21 -14.83 -21.96
C ALA A 563 -21.83 -13.73 -20.95
N ASP A 564 -22.85 -13.20 -20.28
CA ASP A 564 -22.73 -12.35 -19.09
C ASP A 564 -21.77 -12.99 -18.08
N ARG A 565 -20.63 -12.35 -17.85
CA ARG A 565 -19.93 -12.47 -16.56
C ARG A 565 -20.60 -11.47 -15.62
N PRO A 566 -21.24 -11.93 -14.52
CA PRO A 566 -21.89 -11.02 -13.60
C PRO A 566 -20.84 -10.18 -12.88
N SER A 567 -21.02 -8.86 -12.90
CA SER A 567 -20.36 -7.95 -11.95
C SER A 567 -20.75 -8.37 -10.53
N GLY A 568 -19.80 -8.96 -9.83
CA GLY A 568 -19.89 -9.25 -8.40
C GLY A 568 -18.61 -8.82 -7.71
N GLY A 569 -18.74 -7.90 -6.74
CA GLY A 569 -17.74 -7.61 -5.69
C GLY A 569 -16.47 -6.91 -6.15
N GLY A 570 -16.30 -5.64 -5.75
CA GLY A 570 -15.03 -4.94 -5.89
C GLY A 570 -13.94 -5.55 -5.00
N GLU A 571 -13.10 -6.41 -5.59
CA GLU A 571 -11.75 -6.66 -5.08
C GLU A 571 -10.83 -5.62 -5.71
N THR A 572 -10.42 -4.61 -4.93
CA THR A 572 -9.32 -3.74 -5.33
C THR A 572 -8.07 -4.60 -5.47
N SER A 573 -7.48 -4.68 -6.66
CA SER A 573 -6.19 -5.34 -6.86
C SER A 573 -5.19 -4.91 -5.78
N LEU A 574 -4.59 -5.87 -5.07
CA LEU A 574 -3.60 -5.63 -4.00
C LEU A 574 -2.40 -4.81 -4.48
N VAL A 575 -2.11 -4.87 -5.78
CA VAL A 575 -1.02 -4.18 -6.46
C VAL A 575 -1.65 -3.23 -7.49
N PRO A 576 -1.42 -1.91 -7.38
CA PRO A 576 -1.93 -0.95 -8.37
C PRO A 576 -1.44 -1.26 -9.79
N GLU A 577 -2.12 -0.76 -10.81
CA GLU A 577 -1.65 -0.92 -12.19
C GLU A 577 -0.38 -0.09 -12.45
N ARG A 578 0.54 -0.63 -13.25
CA ARG A 578 1.83 0.01 -13.54
C ARG A 578 1.61 1.22 -14.43
N GLY A 579 2.20 2.35 -14.05
CA GLY A 579 2.07 3.61 -14.79
C GLY A 579 0.91 4.47 -14.32
N GLU A 580 -0.05 3.93 -13.56
CA GLU A 580 -1.16 4.74 -13.08
C GLU A 580 -0.80 5.58 -11.84
N PRO A 581 -1.18 6.87 -11.81
CA PRO A 581 -0.94 7.74 -10.66
C PRO A 581 -1.85 7.44 -9.44
N HIS A 582 -2.96 6.72 -9.62
CA HIS A 582 -3.98 6.47 -8.59
C HIS A 582 -3.40 5.80 -7.33
N GLY A 583 -2.65 4.71 -7.48
CA GLY A 583 -2.11 3.95 -6.35
C GLY A 583 -1.14 4.77 -5.49
N PHE A 584 -0.33 5.60 -6.14
CA PHE A 584 0.63 6.48 -5.46
C PHE A 584 -0.07 7.63 -4.71
N MET A 585 -1.08 8.25 -5.32
CA MET A 585 -1.86 9.31 -4.67
C MET A 585 -2.69 8.78 -3.49
N SER A 586 -3.28 7.58 -3.66
CA SER A 586 -4.01 6.88 -2.59
C SER A 586 -3.09 6.56 -1.41
N LEU A 587 -1.88 6.05 -1.67
CA LEU A 587 -0.89 5.82 -0.62
C LEU A 587 -0.50 7.11 0.11
N ALA A 588 -0.20 8.18 -0.63
CA ALA A 588 0.16 9.46 -0.03
C ALA A 588 -0.96 9.96 0.90
N SER A 589 -2.21 9.85 0.46
CA SER A 589 -3.41 10.19 1.26
C SER A 589 -3.55 9.30 2.50
N MET A 590 -3.36 7.99 2.36
CA MET A 590 -3.39 7.03 3.46
C MET A 590 -2.36 7.36 4.54
N VAL A 591 -1.14 7.74 4.13
CA VAL A 591 -0.09 8.17 5.07
C VAL A 591 -0.51 9.42 5.84
N LEU A 592 -0.99 10.46 5.16
CA LEU A 592 -1.44 11.69 5.82
C LEU A 592 -2.62 11.44 6.75
N ARG A 593 -3.56 10.56 6.37
CA ARG A 593 -4.67 10.15 7.24
C ARG A 593 -4.18 9.45 8.49
N LEU A 594 -3.28 8.47 8.37
CA LEU A 594 -2.72 7.75 9.51
C LEU A 594 -2.01 8.70 10.48
N ILE A 595 -1.21 9.65 9.99
CA ILE A 595 -0.57 10.62 10.87
C ILE A 595 -1.63 11.44 11.62
N ASN A 596 -2.66 11.94 10.93
CA ASN A 596 -3.74 12.70 11.56
C ASN A 596 -4.49 11.89 12.61
N SER A 597 -5.07 10.76 12.22
CA SER A 597 -5.92 9.97 13.12
C SER A 597 -5.11 9.29 14.21
N ASP A 598 -4.05 8.58 13.87
CA ASP A 598 -3.40 7.60 14.75
C ASP A 598 -2.22 8.14 15.54
N LEU A 599 -1.61 9.25 15.11
CA LEU A 599 -0.49 9.86 15.80
C LEU A 599 -0.84 11.22 16.43
N LEU A 600 -1.50 12.13 15.70
CA LEU A 600 -1.80 13.48 16.18
C LEU A 600 -3.03 13.52 17.10
N ASP A 601 -4.12 12.85 16.70
CA ASP A 601 -5.35 12.74 17.51
C ASP A 601 -5.23 11.66 18.61
N ALA A 602 -4.02 11.22 18.93
CA ALA A 602 -3.78 10.25 19.99
C ALA A 602 -4.04 10.88 21.38
N GLU A 603 -4.92 10.27 22.16
CA GLU A 603 -5.18 10.67 23.55
C GLU A 603 -3.94 10.48 24.45
N CYS A 604 -3.09 9.50 24.11
CA CYS A 604 -1.87 9.18 24.83
C CYS A 604 -0.81 10.29 24.74
N ALA A 605 -0.39 10.83 25.89
CA ALA A 605 0.62 11.87 25.96
C ALA A 605 2.00 11.43 25.43
N ASP A 606 2.37 10.16 25.67
CA ASP A 606 3.66 9.60 25.24
C ASP A 606 3.79 9.57 23.72
N ILE A 607 2.69 9.22 23.01
CA ILE A 607 2.65 9.23 21.54
C ILE A 607 2.80 10.67 21.02
N ARG A 608 2.11 11.63 21.61
CA ARG A 608 2.25 13.05 21.25
C ARG A 608 3.68 13.56 21.48
N GLN A 609 4.31 13.20 22.59
CA GLN A 609 5.70 13.55 22.87
C GLN A 609 6.66 12.89 21.87
N TYR A 610 6.43 11.63 21.51
CA TYR A 610 7.19 10.93 20.48
C TYR A 610 7.09 11.64 19.13
N VAL A 611 5.89 12.02 18.69
CA VAL A 611 5.69 12.76 17.43
C VAL A 611 6.43 14.09 17.46
N ARG A 612 6.34 14.83 18.57
CA ARG A 612 7.05 16.10 18.76
C ARG A 612 8.57 15.95 18.60
N GLN A 613 9.15 14.86 19.11
CA GLN A 613 10.58 14.57 19.00
C GLN A 613 10.97 14.05 17.61
N GLY A 614 10.03 13.42 16.89
CA GLY A 614 10.29 12.82 15.57
C GLY A 614 10.28 13.80 14.40
N ILE A 615 9.70 15.00 14.54
CA ILE A 615 9.66 16.02 13.49
C ILE A 615 10.92 16.88 13.57
N ALA A 616 11.75 16.81 12.51
CA ALA A 616 12.92 17.65 12.35
C ALA A 616 12.75 18.69 11.23
N GLU A 617 13.75 19.55 11.05
CA GLU A 617 13.74 20.66 10.07
C GLU A 617 13.48 20.18 8.63
N GLN A 618 14.09 19.05 8.23
CA GLN A 618 13.90 18.49 6.90
C GLN A 618 12.42 18.17 6.62
N GLN A 619 11.70 17.62 7.59
CA GLN A 619 10.31 17.21 7.47
C GLN A 619 9.41 18.45 7.32
N VAL A 620 9.74 19.54 8.02
CA VAL A 620 9.06 20.83 7.88
C VAL A 620 9.30 21.44 6.49
N THR A 621 10.54 21.37 5.98
CA THR A 621 10.86 21.82 4.62
C THR A 621 10.12 21.01 3.55
N LEU A 622 10.03 19.69 3.72
CA LEU A 622 9.25 18.83 2.82
C LEU A 622 7.75 19.13 2.89
N LEU A 623 7.22 19.37 4.09
CA LEU A 623 5.83 19.76 4.29
C LEU A 623 5.52 21.12 3.63
N ALA A 624 6.41 22.11 3.79
CA ALA A 624 6.31 23.41 3.11
C ALA A 624 6.26 23.26 1.59
N ALA A 625 7.10 22.37 1.03
CA ALA A 625 7.10 22.09 -0.40
C ALA A 625 5.76 21.50 -0.87
N LEU A 626 5.21 20.52 -0.14
CA LEU A 626 3.88 19.97 -0.46
C LEU A 626 2.77 21.03 -0.37
N ILE A 627 2.80 21.90 0.64
CA ILE A 627 1.83 22.99 0.82
C ILE A 627 1.83 23.92 -0.39
N ARG A 628 3.01 24.36 -0.84
CA ARG A 628 3.16 25.25 -2.01
C ARG A 628 2.69 24.58 -3.28
N ASP A 629 3.11 23.34 -3.50
CA ASP A 629 2.81 22.62 -4.74
C ASP A 629 1.31 22.41 -4.92
N VAL A 630 0.62 21.86 -3.90
CA VAL A 630 -0.84 21.69 -3.94
C VAL A 630 -1.57 23.06 -3.89
N GLY A 631 -0.94 24.09 -3.32
CA GLY A 631 -1.49 25.44 -3.22
C GLY A 631 -1.45 26.24 -4.53
N SER A 632 -0.56 25.89 -5.46
CA SER A 632 -0.39 26.56 -6.75
C SER A 632 -1.56 26.36 -7.73
N GLY A 633 -2.49 25.45 -7.43
CA GLY A 633 -3.60 25.11 -8.33
C GLY A 633 -3.23 24.19 -9.50
N SER A 634 -1.94 23.90 -9.71
CA SER A 634 -1.43 23.02 -10.78
C SER A 634 -2.16 21.66 -10.81
N LEU A 635 -2.36 21.02 -9.65
CA LEU A 635 -3.06 19.75 -9.55
C LEU A 635 -4.54 19.82 -9.95
N SER A 636 -5.23 20.93 -9.66
CA SER A 636 -6.67 21.04 -9.94
C SER A 636 -6.93 21.47 -11.38
N ALA A 637 -6.03 22.24 -11.98
CA ALA A 637 -6.13 22.68 -13.37
C ALA A 637 -5.88 21.54 -14.36
N HIS A 638 -5.08 20.55 -13.96
CA HIS A 638 -4.73 19.41 -14.81
C HIS A 638 -5.63 18.18 -14.57
N ALA A 639 -6.37 18.16 -13.45
CA ALA A 639 -7.43 17.19 -13.13
C ALA A 639 -8.59 17.24 -14.14
N SER A 640 -8.58 16.34 -15.13
CA SER A 640 -9.82 16.02 -15.84
C SER A 640 -10.83 15.41 -14.86
N ALA A 641 -12.13 15.69 -15.07
CA ALA A 641 -13.20 15.22 -14.20
C ALA A 641 -13.17 13.69 -14.10
N GLY A 642 -12.96 13.14 -12.89
CA GLY A 642 -12.87 11.69 -12.66
C GLY A 642 -12.30 11.29 -11.29
N SER A 643 -11.95 10.01 -11.15
CA SER A 643 -11.42 9.40 -9.91
C SER A 643 -10.16 10.11 -9.39
N MET A 644 -9.24 10.54 -10.27
CA MET A 644 -8.03 11.29 -9.87
C MET A 644 -8.33 12.60 -9.16
N LEU A 645 -9.34 13.36 -9.61
CA LEU A 645 -9.74 14.61 -8.93
C LEU A 645 -10.16 14.33 -7.49
N THR A 646 -10.89 13.24 -7.25
CA THR A 646 -11.33 12.87 -5.89
C THR A 646 -10.15 12.50 -5.00
N LEU A 647 -9.16 11.75 -5.51
CA LEU A 647 -7.94 11.40 -4.77
C LEU A 647 -7.08 12.63 -4.48
N CYS A 648 -6.94 13.55 -5.43
CA CYS A 648 -6.25 14.82 -5.21
C CYS A 648 -6.96 15.68 -4.16
N GLN A 649 -8.29 15.71 -4.15
CA GLN A 649 -9.07 16.41 -3.13
C GLN A 649 -8.91 15.75 -1.75
N GLU A 650 -8.93 14.43 -1.66
CA GLU A 650 -8.70 13.68 -0.42
C GLU A 650 -7.29 13.95 0.14
N PHE A 651 -6.27 13.90 -0.71
CA PHE A 651 -4.90 14.25 -0.36
C PHE A 651 -4.80 15.69 0.15
N SER A 652 -5.36 16.64 -0.61
CA SER A 652 -5.38 18.07 -0.32
C SER A 652 -6.08 18.38 1.01
N ALA A 653 -7.20 17.71 1.29
CA ALA A 653 -7.91 17.83 2.57
C ALA A 653 -7.09 17.25 3.74
N SER A 654 -6.49 16.07 3.55
CA SER A 654 -5.66 15.41 4.56
C SER A 654 -4.40 16.20 4.90
N LEU A 655 -3.77 16.83 3.90
CA LEU A 655 -2.63 17.73 4.09
C LEU A 655 -3.03 18.97 4.90
N THR A 656 -4.19 19.56 4.61
CA THR A 656 -4.69 20.73 5.33
C THR A 656 -4.99 20.39 6.79
N ARG A 657 -5.61 19.23 7.05
CA ARG A 657 -5.83 18.71 8.41
C ARG A 657 -4.51 18.47 9.13
N LEU A 658 -3.52 17.88 8.46
CA LEU A 658 -2.19 17.64 9.04
C LEU A 658 -1.54 18.94 9.48
N THR A 659 -1.48 19.93 8.59
CA THR A 659 -0.88 21.23 8.90
C THR A 659 -1.61 21.92 10.04
N HIS A 660 -2.95 21.86 10.03
CA HIS A 660 -3.76 22.44 11.08
C HIS A 660 -3.52 21.76 12.43
N ASN A 661 -3.58 20.44 12.49
CA ASN A 661 -3.42 19.67 13.71
C ASN A 661 -2.00 19.82 14.29
N LEU A 662 -0.95 19.81 13.47
CA LEU A 662 0.43 20.01 13.93
C LEU A 662 0.64 21.36 14.63
N LEU A 663 -0.01 22.41 14.12
CA LEU A 663 0.05 23.75 14.71
C LEU A 663 -0.88 23.89 15.92
N ALA A 664 -2.14 23.47 15.80
CA ALA A 664 -3.16 23.59 16.86
C ALA A 664 -2.77 22.81 18.12
N THR A 665 -2.19 21.62 17.96
CA THR A 665 -1.69 20.80 19.08
C THR A 665 -0.34 21.28 19.64
N ARG A 666 0.25 22.34 19.05
CA ARG A 666 1.58 22.89 19.40
C ARG A 666 2.70 21.85 19.38
N LEU A 667 2.61 20.87 18.47
CA LEU A 667 3.63 19.86 18.26
C LEU A 667 4.83 20.41 17.47
N LEU A 668 4.61 21.37 16.58
CA LEU A 668 5.69 22.17 15.98
C LEU A 668 6.24 23.16 17.01
N SER A 669 7.53 23.08 17.30
CA SER A 669 8.23 24.06 18.15
C SER A 669 8.31 25.43 17.47
N ALA A 670 8.47 26.51 18.23
CA ALA A 670 8.61 27.87 17.69
C ALA A 670 9.64 28.00 16.55
N PRO A 671 10.88 27.46 16.64
CA PRO A 671 11.84 27.54 15.53
C PRO A 671 11.38 26.78 14.29
N LEU A 672 10.66 25.66 14.46
CA LEU A 672 10.11 24.90 13.34
C LEU A 672 8.92 25.63 12.69
N GLN A 673 8.13 26.39 13.45
CA GLN A 673 7.08 27.25 12.91
C GLN A 673 7.68 28.40 12.09
N GLU A 674 8.75 29.03 12.59
CA GLU A 674 9.48 30.07 11.86
C GLU A 674 10.12 29.52 10.59
N LEU A 675 10.72 28.33 10.66
CA LEU A 675 11.25 27.64 9.49
C LEU A 675 10.15 27.34 8.46
N LEU A 676 8.97 26.87 8.90
CA LEU A 676 7.84 26.64 8.02
C LEU A 676 7.44 27.93 7.29
N LEU A 677 7.31 29.05 8.01
CA LEU A 677 6.99 30.34 7.41
C LEU A 677 8.09 30.84 6.47
N ALA A 678 9.36 30.67 6.83
CA ALA A 678 10.49 31.02 5.98
C ALA A 678 10.49 30.22 4.67
N GLN A 679 10.24 28.92 4.75
CA GLN A 679 10.10 28.05 3.57
C GLN A 679 8.86 28.41 2.73
N LEU A 680 7.78 28.90 3.33
CA LEU A 680 6.63 29.40 2.58
C LEU A 680 6.84 30.81 1.97
N GLY A 681 7.96 31.48 2.27
CA GLY A 681 8.22 32.87 1.86
C GLY A 681 7.40 33.91 2.64
N LEU A 682 6.87 33.53 3.81
CA LEU A 682 5.95 34.35 4.64
C LEU A 682 6.52 34.65 6.02
N SER A 683 7.85 34.65 6.17
CA SER A 683 8.47 34.96 7.45
C SER A 683 8.41 36.49 7.72
N PRO A 684 7.80 36.92 8.84
CA PRO A 684 7.66 38.34 9.17
C PRO A 684 8.99 39.00 9.56
N TRP A 685 10.03 38.19 9.81
CA TRP A 685 11.34 38.61 10.32
C TRP A 685 12.40 38.71 9.22
N HIS A 686 12.03 38.55 7.94
CA HIS A 686 12.98 38.60 6.83
C HIS A 686 13.76 39.93 6.78
N GLN A 687 15.04 39.83 6.41
CA GLN A 687 15.99 40.95 6.37
C GLN A 687 15.59 42.01 5.34
N GLU A 688 15.95 43.25 5.67
CA GLU A 688 15.73 44.46 4.87
C GLU A 688 16.17 44.26 3.41
N GLY A 689 15.21 44.24 2.47
CA GLY A 689 15.49 44.24 1.03
C GLY A 689 14.64 43.29 0.18
N ALA A 690 14.07 42.22 0.75
CA ALA A 690 13.20 41.30 0.03
C ALA A 690 11.76 41.86 -0.11
N ASP A 691 11.14 41.67 -1.27
CA ASP A 691 9.72 42.00 -1.50
C ASP A 691 8.81 41.02 -0.74
N TRP A 692 7.78 41.52 -0.06
CA TRP A 692 6.67 40.69 0.42
C TRP A 692 5.87 40.14 -0.76
N PRO A 693 5.58 38.82 -0.85
CA PRO A 693 4.84 38.25 -1.97
C PRO A 693 3.39 38.73 -1.98
N LEU A 694 2.88 39.23 -3.11
CA LEU A 694 1.49 39.69 -3.22
C LEU A 694 0.51 38.54 -3.51
N THR A 695 0.87 37.61 -4.40
CA THR A 695 0.10 36.40 -4.72
C THR A 695 0.51 35.25 -3.81
N VAL A 696 -0.35 34.88 -2.86
CA VAL A 696 -0.06 33.78 -1.91
C VAL A 696 -1.22 32.79 -1.87
N SER A 697 -0.94 31.49 -1.96
CA SER A 697 -2.01 30.48 -1.88
C SER A 697 -2.80 30.58 -0.57
N ALA A 698 -4.12 30.36 -0.63
CA ALA A 698 -4.98 30.37 0.56
C ALA A 698 -4.50 29.39 1.65
N ARG A 699 -3.86 28.27 1.27
CA ARG A 699 -3.30 27.32 2.23
C ARG A 699 -2.09 27.88 2.96
N SER A 700 -1.15 28.52 2.26
CA SER A 700 0.02 29.16 2.89
C SER A 700 -0.42 30.30 3.81
N LEU A 701 -1.42 31.07 3.40
CA LEU A 701 -2.04 32.12 4.22
C LEU A 701 -2.75 31.56 5.46
N ALA A 702 -3.43 30.41 5.36
CA ALA A 702 -4.03 29.76 6.52
C ALA A 702 -2.99 29.32 7.56
N VAL A 703 -1.83 28.84 7.10
CA VAL A 703 -0.68 28.53 7.98
C VAL A 703 -0.17 29.80 8.67
N LEU A 704 0.04 30.89 7.93
CA LEU A 704 0.44 32.19 8.49
C LEU A 704 -0.57 32.67 9.54
N ALA A 705 -1.86 32.65 9.20
CA ALA A 705 -2.94 33.06 10.10
C ALA A 705 -2.92 32.24 11.39
N GLN A 706 -2.78 30.92 11.29
CA GLN A 706 -2.77 30.02 12.45
C GLN A 706 -1.55 30.25 13.36
N VAL A 707 -0.34 30.44 12.80
CA VAL A 707 0.86 30.74 13.59
C VAL A 707 0.71 32.07 14.33
N LEU A 708 0.23 33.12 13.65
CA LEU A 708 0.02 34.43 14.26
C LEU A 708 -1.04 34.38 15.38
N LEU A 709 -2.16 33.68 15.15
CA LEU A 709 -3.22 33.52 16.16
C LEU A 709 -2.73 32.73 17.38
N LEU A 710 -1.98 31.63 17.18
CA LEU A 710 -1.38 30.86 18.27
C LEU A 710 -0.44 31.71 19.13
N ASN A 711 0.35 32.58 18.50
CA ASN A 711 1.22 33.52 19.21
C ASN A 711 0.41 34.55 20.00
N GLN A 712 -0.74 35.00 19.48
CA GLN A 712 -1.63 35.95 20.16
C GLN A 712 -2.32 35.34 21.39
N GLU A 713 -2.64 34.05 21.36
CA GLU A 713 -3.21 33.29 22.48
C GLU A 713 -2.19 32.93 23.57
N SER A 714 -0.88 32.98 23.26
CA SER A 714 0.18 32.69 24.23
C SER A 714 0.27 33.80 25.29
N THR A 715 0.69 33.47 26.51
CA THR A 715 0.89 34.44 27.60
C THR A 715 2.36 34.84 27.68
N GLY A 716 2.67 36.14 27.60
CA GLY A 716 4.03 36.66 27.77
C GLY A 716 4.66 37.22 26.48
N PRO A 717 5.97 36.99 26.22
CA PRO A 717 6.70 37.62 25.11
C PRO A 717 6.19 37.19 23.72
N ASP A 718 5.68 35.97 23.57
CA ASP A 718 5.18 35.45 22.29
C ASP A 718 3.99 36.25 21.74
N ARG A 719 3.13 36.78 22.63
CA ARG A 719 1.99 37.62 22.25
C ARG A 719 2.43 38.97 21.70
N LEU A 720 3.47 39.55 22.30
CA LEU A 720 4.08 40.78 21.82
C LEU A 720 4.75 40.54 20.46
N ASN A 721 5.45 39.41 20.31
CA ASN A 721 6.06 39.01 19.05
C ASN A 721 5.03 38.81 17.94
N GLY A 722 3.88 38.17 18.22
CA GLY A 722 2.81 37.98 17.23
C GLY A 722 2.18 39.30 16.74
N ARG A 723 1.99 40.26 17.65
CA ARG A 723 1.50 41.62 17.30
C ARG A 723 2.54 42.41 16.53
N GLN A 724 3.81 42.32 16.92
CA GLN A 724 4.92 42.96 16.21
C GLN A 724 5.06 42.38 14.79
N ALA A 725 5.00 41.05 14.65
CA ALA A 725 4.99 40.37 13.36
C ALA A 725 3.84 40.85 12.47
N THR A 726 2.65 41.05 13.04
CA THR A 726 1.49 41.58 12.30
C THR A 726 1.75 42.98 11.74
N ALA A 727 2.32 43.88 12.56
CA ALA A 727 2.69 45.22 12.11
C ALA A 727 3.80 45.19 11.04
N LEU A 728 4.77 44.29 11.16
CA LEU A 728 5.84 44.11 10.18
C LEU A 728 5.29 43.63 8.83
N ILE A 729 4.39 42.63 8.83
CA ILE A 729 3.72 42.14 7.61
C ILE A 729 3.00 43.28 6.88
N TRP A 730 2.26 44.11 7.60
CA TRP A 730 1.61 45.31 7.05
C TRP A 730 2.63 46.27 6.43
N SER A 731 3.70 46.60 7.16
CA SER A 731 4.73 47.51 6.65
C SER A 731 5.42 46.96 5.39
N SER A 732 5.73 45.67 5.34
CA SER A 732 6.37 45.02 4.20
C SER A 732 5.44 44.97 2.99
N CYS A 733 4.16 44.64 3.19
CA CYS A 733 3.16 44.63 2.11
C CYS A 733 2.96 46.04 1.52
N LEU A 734 2.81 47.06 2.36
CA LEU A 734 2.69 48.46 1.91
C LEU A 734 3.94 48.94 1.17
N ASN A 735 5.14 48.56 1.64
CA ASN A 735 6.40 48.88 0.97
C ASN A 735 6.50 48.18 -0.40
N THR A 736 6.07 46.92 -0.52
CA THR A 736 6.03 46.23 -1.81
C THR A 736 5.03 46.88 -2.77
N LEU A 737 3.82 47.20 -2.33
CA LEU A 737 2.85 47.93 -3.16
C LEU A 737 3.42 49.29 -3.60
N SER A 738 4.04 50.05 -2.69
CA SER A 738 4.73 51.31 -3.02
C SER A 738 5.78 51.11 -4.11
N ARG A 739 6.65 50.09 -3.97
CA ARG A 739 7.71 49.77 -4.92
C ARG A 739 7.15 49.35 -6.28
N ARG A 740 6.10 48.51 -6.33
CA ARG A 740 5.45 48.06 -7.57
C ARG A 740 4.77 49.20 -8.32
N ILE A 741 4.11 50.11 -7.61
CA ILE A 741 3.48 51.32 -8.20
C ILE A 741 4.54 52.26 -8.79
N LEU A 742 5.70 52.40 -8.12
CA LEU A 742 6.80 53.28 -8.54
C LEU A 742 7.74 52.65 -9.56
N SER A 743 7.75 51.32 -9.71
CA SER A 743 8.59 50.61 -10.67
C SER A 743 8.23 51.00 -12.10
N THR A 744 9.26 51.23 -12.92
CA THR A 744 9.14 51.50 -14.36
C THR A 744 9.36 50.25 -15.21
N ALA A 745 9.75 49.13 -14.60
CA ALA A 745 9.93 47.85 -15.29
C ALA A 745 8.59 47.10 -15.34
N ASP A 746 8.23 46.55 -16.51
CA ASP A 746 7.15 45.57 -16.68
C ASP A 746 7.59 44.21 -16.09
N GLU A 747 7.85 44.19 -14.78
CA GLU A 747 8.00 42.95 -14.04
C GLU A 747 6.64 42.28 -13.84
N SER A 748 6.66 40.97 -13.56
CA SER A 748 5.47 40.11 -13.41
C SER A 748 4.27 40.82 -12.79
N ALA A 749 3.11 40.70 -13.46
CA ALA A 749 1.84 41.30 -13.06
C ALA A 749 1.21 40.55 -11.86
N ASP A 750 1.98 40.36 -10.79
CA ASP A 750 1.52 39.67 -9.58
C ASP A 750 0.55 40.60 -8.82
N ASP A 751 -0.71 40.20 -8.70
CA ASP A 751 -1.76 40.95 -8.00
C ASP A 751 -1.91 40.50 -6.53
N LEU A 752 -2.48 41.36 -5.68
CA LEU A 752 -2.89 41.00 -4.34
C LEU A 752 -4.20 40.20 -4.37
N ASN A 753 -4.12 38.90 -4.09
CA ASN A 753 -5.30 38.04 -4.09
C ASN A 753 -6.27 38.38 -2.94
N VAL A 754 -7.55 38.11 -3.18
CA VAL A 754 -8.68 38.42 -2.28
C VAL A 754 -8.45 37.86 -0.87
N GLU A 755 -8.04 36.60 -0.78
CA GLU A 755 -7.84 35.90 0.49
C GLU A 755 -6.72 36.54 1.32
N HIS A 756 -5.69 37.07 0.65
CA HIS A 756 -4.59 37.77 1.30
C HIS A 756 -5.03 39.14 1.81
N ALA A 757 -5.77 39.91 1.01
CA ALA A 757 -6.35 41.17 1.46
C ALA A 757 -7.29 40.97 2.67
N GLN A 758 -8.15 39.95 2.62
CA GLN A 758 -9.05 39.58 3.73
C GLN A 758 -8.27 39.21 4.99
N LEU A 759 -7.18 38.44 4.87
CA LEU A 759 -6.32 38.11 6.00
C LEU A 759 -5.63 39.35 6.59
N LEU A 760 -5.07 40.24 5.74
CA LEU A 760 -4.44 41.48 6.21
C LEU A 760 -5.41 42.33 7.03
N LEU A 761 -6.64 42.51 6.54
CA LEU A 761 -7.68 43.25 7.26
C LEU A 761 -8.10 42.58 8.56
N PHE A 762 -8.18 41.27 8.59
CA PHE A 762 -8.44 40.52 9.83
C PHE A 762 -7.30 40.73 10.84
N LEU A 763 -6.05 40.68 10.38
CA LEU A 763 -4.88 40.95 11.19
C LEU A 763 -4.81 42.41 11.67
N PHE A 764 -5.23 43.39 10.87
CA PHE A 764 -5.35 44.78 11.29
C PHE A 764 -6.28 44.92 12.50
N HIS A 765 -7.39 44.18 12.51
CA HIS A 765 -8.33 44.18 13.62
C HIS A 765 -7.81 43.50 14.89
N SER A 766 -6.75 42.68 14.78
CA SER A 766 -6.06 42.09 15.94
C SER A 766 -5.05 43.02 16.63
N LEU A 767 -4.70 44.15 15.99
CA LEU A 767 -3.79 45.15 16.52
C LEU A 767 -4.46 46.06 17.57
N GLU A 768 -3.66 46.63 18.47
CA GLU A 768 -4.13 47.66 19.39
C GLU A 768 -4.34 49.00 18.68
N LEU A 769 -5.18 49.88 19.24
CA LEU A 769 -5.57 51.14 18.59
C LEU A 769 -4.37 52.00 18.13
N MET A 770 -3.30 52.08 18.95
CA MET A 770 -2.10 52.84 18.57
C MET A 770 -1.35 52.20 17.39
N GLN A 771 -1.32 50.86 17.33
CA GLN A 771 -0.71 50.13 16.21
C GLN A 771 -1.58 50.24 14.95
N LYS A 772 -2.92 50.18 15.08
CA LYS A 772 -3.87 50.45 13.98
C LYS A 772 -3.62 51.85 13.40
N LYS A 773 -3.46 52.87 14.27
CA LYS A 773 -3.12 54.23 13.86
C LYS A 773 -1.79 54.29 13.10
N THR A 774 -0.76 53.59 13.56
CA THR A 774 0.53 53.51 12.86
C THR A 774 0.39 52.92 11.46
N VAL A 775 -0.31 51.79 11.31
CA VAL A 775 -0.53 51.16 10.00
C VAL A 775 -1.35 52.06 9.06
N LEU A 776 -2.38 52.73 9.56
CA LEU A 776 -3.18 53.67 8.78
C LEU A 776 -2.35 54.85 8.28
N LEU A 777 -1.49 55.43 9.14
CA LEU A 777 -0.60 56.52 8.76
C LEU A 777 0.46 56.06 7.75
N GLN A 778 1.04 54.87 7.94
CA GLN A 778 1.96 54.28 6.95
C GLN A 778 1.30 54.11 5.58
N CYS A 779 0.04 53.67 5.55
CA CYS A 779 -0.72 53.55 4.31
C CYS A 779 -0.94 54.93 3.65
N ALA A 780 -1.28 55.95 4.44
CA ALA A 780 -1.43 57.33 3.94
C ALA A 780 -0.11 57.90 3.40
N ASP A 781 1.01 57.66 4.11
CA ASP A 781 2.34 58.08 3.68
C ASP A 781 2.73 57.41 2.35
N VAL A 782 2.41 56.12 2.18
CA VAL A 782 2.61 55.42 0.90
C VAL A 782 1.76 56.03 -0.21
N ILE A 783 0.49 56.37 0.04
CA ILE A 783 -0.37 57.06 -0.94
C ILE A 783 0.24 58.40 -1.36
N ILE A 784 0.68 59.22 -0.40
CA ILE A 784 1.32 60.51 -0.66
C ILE A 784 2.59 60.31 -1.50
N LYS A 785 3.39 59.30 -1.16
CA LYS A 785 4.65 58.98 -1.86
C LYS A 785 4.43 58.55 -3.32
N VAL A 786 3.36 57.80 -3.61
CA VAL A 786 3.07 57.32 -4.98
C VAL A 786 2.25 58.33 -5.81
N ALA A 787 1.60 59.31 -5.19
CA ALA A 787 0.78 60.31 -5.88
C ALA A 787 1.48 61.03 -7.06
N PRO A 788 2.77 61.40 -7.00
CA PRO A 788 3.45 62.01 -8.15
C PRO A 788 3.52 61.11 -9.39
N ALA A 789 3.47 59.78 -9.22
CA ALA A 789 3.51 58.83 -10.34
C ALA A 789 2.25 58.89 -11.22
N LEU A 790 1.12 59.41 -10.70
CA LEU A 790 -0.13 59.63 -11.44
C LEU A 790 0.00 60.64 -12.58
N GLY A 791 1.03 61.51 -12.54
CA GLY A 791 1.33 62.45 -13.62
C GLY A 791 1.96 61.82 -14.87
N SER A 792 2.25 60.51 -14.83
CA SER A 792 2.88 59.74 -15.92
C SER A 792 1.94 58.65 -16.44
N ALA A 793 2.12 58.21 -17.69
CA ALA A 793 1.37 57.08 -18.22
C ALA A 793 1.66 55.82 -17.39
N MET A 794 0.63 55.24 -16.76
CA MET A 794 0.76 54.05 -15.91
C MET A 794 0.36 52.79 -16.68
N SER A 795 1.11 51.72 -16.51
CA SER A 795 0.72 50.40 -17.03
C SER A 795 -0.50 49.86 -16.24
N PRO A 796 -1.31 48.98 -16.84
CA PRO A 796 -2.49 48.40 -16.18
C PRO A 796 -2.17 47.72 -14.83
N ALA A 797 -1.02 47.05 -14.73
CA ALA A 797 -0.56 46.43 -13.48
C ALA A 797 -0.37 47.47 -12.37
N ARG A 798 0.29 48.60 -12.67
CA ARG A 798 0.52 49.67 -11.68
C ARG A 798 -0.78 50.33 -11.22
N VAL A 799 -1.76 50.45 -12.13
CA VAL A 799 -3.11 50.92 -11.80
C VAL A 799 -3.80 49.93 -10.87
N LEU A 800 -3.64 48.62 -11.09
CA LEU A 800 -4.19 47.58 -10.23
C LEU A 800 -3.60 47.66 -8.81
N HIS A 801 -2.27 47.74 -8.66
CA HIS A 801 -1.64 47.87 -7.34
C HIS A 801 -2.07 49.15 -6.60
N LEU A 802 -2.23 50.27 -7.31
CA LEU A 802 -2.76 51.50 -6.74
C LEU A 802 -4.21 51.33 -6.29
N ALA A 803 -5.05 50.67 -7.10
CA ALA A 803 -6.42 50.36 -6.72
C ALA A 803 -6.47 49.49 -5.46
N ARG A 804 -5.62 48.46 -5.34
CA ARG A 804 -5.51 47.64 -4.12
C ARG A 804 -5.16 48.48 -2.89
N LEU A 805 -4.18 49.38 -3.00
CA LEU A 805 -3.78 50.28 -1.92
C LEU A 805 -4.94 51.19 -1.46
N LEU A 806 -5.67 51.76 -2.41
CA LEU A 806 -6.82 52.64 -2.11
C LEU A 806 -7.98 51.88 -1.47
N VAL A 807 -8.29 50.68 -1.95
CA VAL A 807 -9.35 49.84 -1.37
C VAL A 807 -9.02 49.41 0.07
N LEU A 808 -7.75 49.07 0.36
CA LEU A 808 -7.30 48.80 1.72
C LEU A 808 -7.41 50.04 2.62
N PHE A 809 -7.01 51.21 2.11
CA PHE A 809 -7.11 52.47 2.84
C PHE A 809 -8.56 52.85 3.15
N GLU A 810 -9.45 52.79 2.15
CA GLU A 810 -10.88 53.06 2.30
C GLU A 810 -11.50 52.18 3.38
N TYR A 811 -11.19 50.88 3.36
CA TYR A 811 -11.68 49.95 4.38
C TYR A 811 -11.19 50.34 5.79
N MET A 812 -9.90 50.63 5.96
CA MET A 812 -9.32 50.96 7.27
C MET A 812 -9.89 52.26 7.84
N VAL A 813 -10.17 53.27 7.00
CA VAL A 813 -10.79 54.52 7.42
C VAL A 813 -12.23 54.29 7.89
N ARG A 814 -13.00 53.48 7.15
CA ARG A 814 -14.40 53.16 7.51
C ARG A 814 -14.51 52.27 8.75
N ASN A 815 -13.57 51.34 8.94
CA ASN A 815 -13.61 50.32 9.99
C ASN A 815 -12.35 50.36 10.85
N LEU A 816 -12.08 51.49 11.53
CA LEU A 816 -10.89 51.63 12.38
C LEU A 816 -11.00 50.86 13.70
N TYR A 817 -12.19 50.87 14.32
CA TYR A 817 -12.39 50.34 15.66
C TYR A 817 -12.66 48.84 15.64
N ASP A 818 -13.79 48.44 15.08
CA ASP A 818 -14.27 47.05 15.11
C ASP A 818 -14.31 46.39 13.73
N ALA A 819 -14.13 45.07 13.73
CA ALA A 819 -14.26 44.26 12.52
C ALA A 819 -15.74 44.07 12.17
N PRO A 820 -16.17 44.39 10.94
CA PRO A 820 -17.50 44.07 10.48
C PRO A 820 -17.70 42.55 10.34
N SER A 821 -18.92 42.06 10.60
CA SER A 821 -19.23 40.62 10.62
C SER A 821 -18.94 39.92 9.30
N PHE A 822 -19.20 40.58 8.17
CA PHE A 822 -18.95 40.02 6.84
C PHE A 822 -17.46 39.66 6.62
N LEU A 823 -16.51 40.39 7.22
CA LEU A 823 -15.08 40.08 7.08
C LEU A 823 -14.76 38.75 7.76
N ILE A 824 -15.34 38.51 8.94
CA ILE A 824 -15.13 37.28 9.69
C ILE A 824 -15.68 36.08 8.91
N ASP A 825 -16.87 36.21 8.32
CA ASP A 825 -17.48 35.17 7.49
C ASP A 825 -16.67 34.91 6.21
N GLN A 826 -16.18 35.97 5.56
CA GLN A 826 -15.32 35.86 4.38
C GLN A 826 -14.00 35.15 4.68
N VAL A 827 -13.29 35.53 5.75
CA VAL A 827 -12.04 34.87 6.17
C VAL A 827 -12.31 33.43 6.55
N ARG A 828 -13.39 33.17 7.30
CA ARG A 828 -13.78 31.82 7.66
C ARG A 828 -14.07 30.96 6.43
N SER A 829 -14.75 31.47 5.42
CA SER A 829 -15.13 30.68 4.24
C SER A 829 -14.01 30.54 3.21
N ASN A 830 -13.24 31.59 2.94
CA ASN A 830 -12.24 31.59 1.86
C ASN A 830 -10.88 31.07 2.31
N LEU A 831 -10.55 31.26 3.60
CA LEU A 831 -9.24 30.91 4.15
C LEU A 831 -9.28 29.65 5.02
N LEU A 832 -10.27 29.54 5.92
CA LEU A 832 -10.30 28.48 6.96
C LEU A 832 -11.25 27.33 6.65
N GLY A 833 -12.30 27.56 5.87
CA GLY A 833 -13.27 26.57 5.42
C GLY A 833 -12.88 26.10 4.02
N ARG A 834 -12.87 24.79 3.78
CA ARG A 834 -12.87 24.28 2.41
C ARG A 834 -13.85 23.13 2.26
N VAL A 835 -14.93 23.42 1.53
CA VAL A 835 -15.57 22.48 0.62
C VAL A 835 -14.93 22.74 -0.76
N PRO A 836 -14.28 21.75 -1.40
CA PRO A 836 -13.77 21.93 -2.75
C PRO A 836 -14.93 22.23 -3.71
N GLY A 837 -14.82 23.32 -4.49
CA GLY A 837 -15.82 23.74 -5.49
C GLY A 837 -16.80 24.84 -5.05
N ALA A 838 -16.67 25.38 -3.83
CA ALA A 838 -17.47 26.55 -3.41
C ALA A 838 -16.92 27.84 -4.02
N GLU A 839 -17.82 28.70 -4.54
CA GLU A 839 -17.46 30.05 -4.99
C GLU A 839 -16.86 30.85 -3.82
N LYS A 840 -15.80 31.62 -4.11
CA LYS A 840 -15.17 32.49 -3.10
C LYS A 840 -16.20 33.53 -2.64
N LEU A 841 -16.36 33.70 -1.33
CA LEU A 841 -17.17 34.76 -0.75
C LEU A 841 -16.42 36.10 -0.83
N TYR A 842 -16.74 36.92 -1.82
CA TYR A 842 -16.24 38.28 -1.94
C TYR A 842 -17.30 39.17 -2.58
N ILE A 843 -17.05 40.48 -2.58
CA ILE A 843 -17.97 41.46 -3.18
C ILE A 843 -17.42 41.81 -4.57
N PRO A 844 -17.96 41.23 -5.67
CA PRO A 844 -17.46 41.49 -7.01
C PRO A 844 -17.84 42.89 -7.50
N CYS A 845 -16.93 43.54 -8.22
CA CYS A 845 -17.20 44.82 -8.89
C CYS A 845 -17.81 44.57 -10.28
N LYS A 846 -19.12 44.24 -10.28
CA LYS A 846 -19.88 43.83 -11.49
C LYS A 846 -19.78 44.81 -12.68
N GLU A 847 -19.54 46.10 -12.42
CA GLU A 847 -19.41 47.13 -13.45
C GLU A 847 -18.11 46.98 -14.27
N MET A 848 -17.00 46.58 -13.64
CA MET A 848 -15.70 46.43 -14.31
C MET A 848 -15.54 45.06 -14.99
N ASP A 849 -16.16 44.01 -14.45
CA ASP A 849 -16.13 42.66 -15.04
C ASP A 849 -16.84 42.62 -16.41
N SER A 850 -17.87 43.47 -16.60
CA SER A 850 -18.62 43.56 -17.87
C SER A 850 -17.82 44.14 -19.05
N GLY A 851 -16.74 44.88 -18.78
CA GLY A 851 -15.88 45.51 -19.80
C GLY A 851 -14.65 44.68 -20.22
N ALA A 852 -14.27 43.66 -19.44
CA ALA A 852 -13.06 42.87 -19.68
C ALA A 852 -13.28 41.63 -20.60
N GLY A 853 -14.53 41.24 -20.87
CA GLY A 853 -14.87 40.02 -21.63
C GLY A 853 -14.65 40.04 -23.15
N GLY A 854 -13.93 41.02 -23.69
CA GLY A 854 -13.85 41.27 -25.14
C GLY A 854 -12.60 40.73 -25.87
N GLY A 855 -11.59 40.20 -25.18
CA GLY A 855 -10.33 39.80 -25.81
C GLY A 855 -10.00 38.33 -25.59
N GLY A 856 -10.16 37.50 -26.63
CA GLY A 856 -9.73 36.10 -26.62
C GLY A 856 -8.22 35.98 -26.41
N GLY A 857 -7.81 35.57 -25.22
CA GLY A 857 -6.43 35.19 -24.92
C GLY A 857 -6.20 33.70 -25.20
N GLY A 858 -5.20 33.37 -26.01
CA GLY A 858 -4.76 32.00 -26.26
C GLY A 858 -4.21 31.30 -25.01
N PRO A 859 -3.92 30.00 -25.11
CA PRO A 859 -3.43 29.19 -23.98
C PRO A 859 -2.06 29.70 -23.53
N GLY A 860 -2.03 30.42 -22.40
CA GLY A 860 -0.83 31.07 -21.86
C GLY A 860 -1.09 32.42 -21.18
N ALA A 861 -2.28 33.00 -21.31
CA ALA A 861 -2.66 34.19 -20.54
C ALA A 861 -3.00 33.80 -19.09
N GLY A 862 -2.32 34.42 -18.11
CA GLY A 862 -2.64 34.26 -16.68
C GLY A 862 -4.11 34.62 -16.36
N GLU A 863 -4.61 34.17 -15.21
CA GLU A 863 -5.99 34.46 -14.78
C GLU A 863 -6.29 35.96 -14.88
N PRO A 864 -7.45 36.36 -15.43
CA PRO A 864 -7.83 37.76 -15.53
C PRO A 864 -7.90 38.39 -14.13
N PRO A 865 -7.52 39.68 -13.98
CA PRO A 865 -7.54 40.36 -12.69
C PRO A 865 -8.96 40.33 -12.09
N CYS A 866 -9.09 39.81 -10.87
CA CYS A 866 -10.35 39.75 -10.15
C CYS A 866 -10.68 41.11 -9.54
N PHE A 867 -11.74 41.78 -10.01
CA PHE A 867 -12.16 43.07 -9.44
C PHE A 867 -13.09 42.87 -8.24
N TYR A 868 -12.69 43.38 -7.07
CA TYR A 868 -13.44 43.19 -5.82
C TYR A 868 -13.46 44.45 -4.95
N SER A 869 -14.53 44.60 -4.18
CA SER A 869 -14.66 45.53 -3.08
C SER A 869 -14.48 44.81 -1.74
N LEU A 870 -13.95 45.52 -0.74
CA LEU A 870 -13.83 45.03 0.64
C LEU A 870 -14.93 45.58 1.57
N THR A 871 -15.85 46.39 1.05
CA THR A 871 -17.01 46.91 1.79
C THR A 871 -18.30 46.77 0.97
N HIS A 872 -19.43 46.51 1.65
CA HIS A 872 -20.74 46.59 1.01
C HIS A 872 -21.00 48.04 0.60
N SER A 873 -21.36 48.25 -0.66
CA SER A 873 -21.91 49.51 -1.14
C SER A 873 -23.35 49.65 -0.65
N ASP A 874 -23.55 49.75 0.66
CA ASP A 874 -24.82 50.26 1.18
C ASP A 874 -24.88 51.74 0.83
N ASN A 875 -25.53 52.02 -0.28
CA ASN A 875 -26.02 53.35 -0.63
C ASN A 875 -26.99 53.80 0.48
N GLY A 876 -26.46 54.50 1.48
CA GLY A 876 -27.21 55.34 2.41
C GLY A 876 -27.21 54.84 3.85
N GLY A 877 -26.42 55.49 4.72
CA GLY A 877 -26.78 55.59 6.13
C GLY A 877 -25.69 55.68 7.20
N SER A 878 -24.40 55.43 6.92
CA SER A 878 -23.37 55.59 7.96
C SER A 878 -22.77 56.99 7.95
N ASP A 879 -22.99 57.75 9.03
CA ASP A 879 -22.25 58.99 9.33
C ASP A 879 -20.74 58.78 9.13
N PRO A 880 -20.00 59.78 8.63
CA PRO A 880 -18.56 59.66 8.45
C PRO A 880 -17.86 59.36 9.79
N PRO A 881 -16.84 58.48 9.82
CA PRO A 881 -16.14 58.13 11.04
C PRO A 881 -15.52 59.38 11.66
N ARG A 882 -15.95 59.70 12.89
CA ARG A 882 -15.39 60.77 13.72
C ARG A 882 -14.02 60.31 14.24
N LEU A 883 -12.95 60.89 13.70
CA LEU A 883 -11.54 60.56 14.01
C LEU A 883 -11.07 61.04 15.41
N ASP A 884 -11.98 61.60 16.20
CA ASP A 884 -11.71 62.32 17.45
C ASP A 884 -11.79 61.44 18.72
N GLY A 885 -12.01 60.12 18.59
CA GLY A 885 -11.77 59.19 19.71
C GLY A 885 -12.70 59.36 20.91
N LEU A 886 -13.88 59.96 20.72
CA LEU A 886 -14.93 60.07 21.73
C LEU A 886 -16.27 59.68 21.11
N GLY A 887 -16.68 58.42 21.38
CA GLY A 887 -18.07 57.94 21.37
C GLY A 887 -18.81 58.03 20.05
#